data_AF-A0A0D2FW81-F1
#
_entry.id   AF-A0A0D2FW81-F1
#
_cell.length_a   1.000
_cell.length_b   1.000
_cell.length_c   1.000
_cell.angle_alpha   90.00
_cell.angle_beta   90.00
_cell.angle_gamma   90.00
#
_symmetry.space_group_name_H-M   'P 1'
#
loop_
_entity.id
_entity.type
_entity.pdbx_description
1 polymer ?
#
loop_
_entity_poly.entity_id
_entity_poly.type
_entity_poly.pdbx_seq_one_letter_code
_entity_poly.pdbx_strand_id
1 'polypeptide(L)'
;MSSNPQYRRIQPRPATSSQSQVATQEEALVILQTVGDRTFETLAQTAEYLKQLTPEDRYYAISSQASKLIDVQKKTDQCMAYLLTFAREDEAISQRMIRDPGMWQKISDGAERRRKTKDKKQEAMTAVFERWGRENVERYFAHIMNNGGTTWAKIRRLALKTTLEIAMVELRKACLWRLTNPGPGRDNKTLEPVAADFELLHSQPEKIADVSTPISCGYAVGDSGWLVPAERVLNIADADDLAEEDDSSLSEIVSDTNVDNVEALTGANDDAEIQSAPQSEAEDVTDCSPSASDKGAARDTIPATCSAAESVTGDYEVQSDTDFDLNDGSDVDGDIDDSADLDYSPDQKKRKRDHHDEGGREKRRCGCASGIPNAFIARCTTGRAVNPAGQVSLIKGWAQHDRAGRSVCYHHARNIALVLGMQTRGIDMEMLKARLSMYYEAAVQNTIGKLKVDKSTYMWFSLDSRPSRPADGLGPYKLMPLKEEAFSITSEDQERLRTELGIDAQEWHAVGSIVLDCFEWWSIVTYSGPLEHLRGKTIKGVIDEEFDMYLAHLRKINNKNNYGWLRNMLHSLGQQVMRQDPLYYILYCALRPDRNTNLVSYPYYAKYARPGDSTAFRHIDLNIKQLAQSRRGASMIQGTVSLDNEEEDDCTIILPGMHHHIDEWARQIEDRGLSSDAFVHRISADHFNEDDAKAFGTSWTSQPCCAGQVRITLPHLPHGALGPTKRTRRTMLPWYVGLQADMETLEVAESGTWSDLSTAHRDLIAAPLSPSGLANRYDTIPFAFPAAVELNGLGAISDALVARRRHDKPAVISEKTIILKGTAEQRQQFIAVWRQKATNMVCEAFEMVKEVEMRLFGEKSFFVRKSLGLPPTVPDDDPDPGSPTADGYIHGFEEPTPDGLSKE
;
A
#
# COMPACT_ATOMS: atom_id res chain seq x y z
N MET A 1 80.12 18.13 -31.99
CA MET A 1 79.23 18.21 -30.82
C MET A 1 77.96 17.42 -31.12
N SER A 2 77.31 16.88 -30.08
CA SER A 2 76.05 16.12 -30.03
C SER A 2 75.16 16.13 -31.30
N SER A 3 74.67 14.99 -31.78
CA SER A 3 73.70 14.16 -31.05
C SER A 3 73.68 12.68 -31.48
N ASN A 4 72.98 11.85 -30.69
CA ASN A 4 73.19 10.41 -30.61
C ASN A 4 71.94 9.63 -31.12
N PRO A 5 72.02 8.79 -32.17
CA PRO A 5 70.89 7.99 -32.61
C PRO A 5 70.69 6.76 -31.69
N GLN A 6 69.82 6.90 -30.68
CA GLN A 6 69.50 5.78 -29.81
C GLN A 6 68.75 4.67 -30.56
N TYR A 7 69.33 3.47 -30.52
CA TYR A 7 68.71 2.24 -30.99
C TYR A 7 67.34 2.02 -30.35
N ARG A 8 66.29 1.82 -31.17
CA ARG A 8 65.04 1.20 -30.70
C ARG A 8 65.33 -0.24 -30.30
N ARG A 9 65.53 -0.45 -29.01
CA ARG A 9 65.58 -1.78 -28.39
C ARG A 9 64.17 -2.37 -28.48
N ILE A 10 63.95 -3.32 -29.40
CA ILE A 10 62.71 -4.10 -29.44
C ILE A 10 62.64 -4.87 -28.12
N GLN A 11 61.76 -4.46 -27.21
CA GLN A 11 61.44 -5.29 -26.05
C GLN A 11 60.60 -6.47 -26.53
N PRO A 12 60.89 -7.71 -26.10
CA PRO A 12 60.01 -8.82 -26.38
C PRO A 12 58.65 -8.55 -25.75
N ARG A 13 57.55 -8.81 -26.49
CA ARG A 13 56.22 -8.87 -25.88
C ARG A 13 56.29 -9.85 -24.70
N PRO A 14 55.78 -9.50 -23.50
CA PRO A 14 55.65 -10.48 -22.44
C PRO A 14 54.78 -11.63 -22.98
N ALA A 15 55.24 -12.87 -22.79
CA ALA A 15 54.48 -14.03 -23.18
C ALA A 15 53.13 -14.02 -22.43
N THR A 16 52.02 -14.00 -23.18
CA THR A 16 50.69 -14.26 -22.62
C THR A 16 50.73 -15.64 -21.98
N SER A 17 50.70 -15.68 -20.65
CA SER A 17 50.79 -16.92 -19.89
C SER A 17 49.63 -17.85 -20.26
N SER A 18 49.96 -19.10 -20.58
CA SER A 18 48.99 -20.15 -20.90
C SER A 18 48.29 -20.69 -19.64
N GLN A 19 47.67 -19.80 -18.85
CA GLN A 19 46.93 -20.13 -17.63
C GLN A 19 45.52 -20.72 -17.88
N SER A 20 45.23 -21.17 -19.10
CA SER A 20 43.87 -21.55 -19.52
C SER A 20 43.40 -22.95 -19.12
N GLN A 21 44.23 -23.80 -18.52
CA GLN A 21 43.88 -25.22 -18.26
C GLN A 21 43.73 -25.64 -16.79
N VAL A 22 44.32 -24.93 -15.83
CA VAL A 22 44.11 -25.21 -14.39
C VAL A 22 42.74 -24.67 -13.92
N ALA A 23 42.26 -23.62 -14.61
CA ALA A 23 41.08 -22.84 -14.25
C ALA A 23 39.81 -23.66 -14.01
N THR A 24 39.54 -24.78 -14.70
CA THR A 24 38.26 -25.50 -14.54
C THR A 24 38.17 -26.34 -13.27
N GLN A 25 39.30 -26.89 -12.78
CA GLN A 25 39.32 -27.61 -11.50
C GLN A 25 39.33 -26.64 -10.32
N GLU A 26 40.05 -25.52 -10.45
CA GLU A 26 40.02 -24.42 -9.48
C GLU A 26 38.63 -23.77 -9.43
N GLU A 27 37.99 -23.50 -10.58
CA GLU A 27 36.61 -22.98 -10.66
C GLU A 27 35.61 -23.93 -9.99
N ALA A 28 35.69 -25.24 -10.24
CA ALA A 28 34.84 -26.24 -9.57
C ALA A 28 35.08 -26.32 -8.06
N LEU A 29 36.34 -26.24 -7.61
CA LEU A 29 36.70 -26.25 -6.20
C LEU A 29 36.22 -24.97 -5.49
N VAL A 30 36.39 -23.81 -6.11
CA VAL A 30 35.87 -22.52 -5.61
C VAL A 30 34.34 -22.54 -5.53
N ILE A 31 33.63 -23.06 -6.54
CA ILE A 31 32.17 -23.21 -6.49
C ILE A 31 31.73 -24.06 -5.30
N LEU A 32 32.42 -25.17 -5.04
CA LEU A 32 32.14 -26.04 -3.89
C LEU A 32 32.53 -25.41 -2.55
N GLN A 33 33.56 -24.55 -2.54
CA GLN A 33 34.03 -23.81 -1.37
C GLN A 33 33.23 -22.55 -1.06
N THR A 34 32.41 -22.05 -1.99
CA THR A 34 31.61 -20.82 -1.79
C THR A 34 30.12 -21.12 -1.60
N VAL A 35 29.55 -20.68 -0.47
CA VAL A 35 28.12 -20.78 -0.13
C VAL A 35 27.58 -19.41 0.27
N GLY A 36 26.72 -18.84 -0.58
CA GLY A 36 26.35 -17.42 -0.47
C GLY A 36 27.60 -16.54 -0.64
N ASP A 37 27.75 -15.55 0.23
CA ASP A 37 28.89 -14.61 0.21
C ASP A 37 30.12 -15.11 1.00
N ARG A 38 30.14 -16.40 1.39
CA ARG A 38 31.22 -16.99 2.19
C ARG A 38 32.00 -18.02 1.38
N THR A 39 33.31 -17.85 1.33
CA THR A 39 34.26 -18.84 0.79
C THR A 39 35.02 -19.50 1.93
N PHE A 40 35.18 -20.82 1.87
CA PHE A 40 35.87 -21.63 2.86
C PHE A 40 37.18 -22.19 2.30
N GLU A 41 38.21 -22.34 3.14
CA GLU A 41 39.53 -22.84 2.72
C GLU A 41 39.48 -24.34 2.36
N THR A 42 38.52 -25.09 2.88
CA THR A 42 38.38 -26.53 2.63
C THR A 42 36.92 -26.97 2.42
N LEU A 43 36.74 -28.07 1.67
CA LEU A 43 35.45 -28.72 1.51
C LEU A 43 34.87 -29.22 2.83
N ALA A 44 35.72 -29.57 3.81
CA ALA A 44 35.29 -29.97 5.14
C ALA A 44 34.62 -28.80 5.91
N GLN A 45 35.24 -27.61 5.90
CA GLN A 45 34.64 -26.38 6.44
C GLN A 45 33.32 -26.05 5.75
N THR A 46 33.26 -26.18 4.41
CA THR A 46 32.03 -25.93 3.64
C THR A 46 30.92 -26.91 4.01
N ALA A 47 31.24 -28.20 4.10
CA ALA A 47 30.28 -29.23 4.49
C ALA A 47 29.76 -29.02 5.92
N GLU A 48 30.63 -28.60 6.85
CA GLU A 48 30.22 -28.28 8.22
C GLU A 48 29.33 -27.04 8.29
N TYR A 49 29.63 -26.00 7.51
CA TYR A 49 28.75 -24.84 7.36
C TYR A 49 27.39 -25.21 6.75
N LEU A 50 27.36 -26.05 5.70
CA LEU A 50 26.11 -26.56 5.11
C LEU A 50 25.28 -27.35 6.14
N LYS A 51 25.91 -28.11 7.05
CA LYS A 51 25.22 -28.78 8.17
C LYS A 51 24.63 -27.80 9.21
N GLN A 52 25.19 -26.60 9.34
CA GLN A 52 24.69 -25.54 10.22
C GLN A 52 23.53 -24.73 9.57
N LEU A 53 23.37 -24.79 8.25
CA LEU A 53 22.20 -24.22 7.57
C LEU A 53 20.93 -25.03 7.88
N THR A 54 19.77 -24.35 7.82
CA THR A 54 18.46 -25.03 7.90
C THR A 54 18.31 -26.02 6.73
N PRO A 55 17.44 -27.05 6.81
CA PRO A 55 17.26 -28.01 5.73
C PRO A 55 16.90 -27.35 4.38
N GLU A 56 16.14 -26.26 4.41
CA GLU A 56 15.71 -25.50 3.23
C GLU A 56 16.85 -24.63 2.68
N ASP A 57 17.52 -23.83 3.51
CA ASP A 57 18.69 -23.04 3.09
C ASP A 57 19.80 -23.95 2.53
N ARG A 58 19.99 -25.12 3.13
CA ARG A 58 20.94 -26.15 2.69
C ARG A 58 20.55 -26.73 1.34
N TYR A 59 19.27 -26.99 1.11
CA TYR A 59 18.77 -27.42 -0.20
C TYR A 59 19.03 -26.36 -1.27
N TYR A 60 18.71 -25.09 -1.02
CA TYR A 60 18.99 -24.01 -1.97
C TYR A 60 20.49 -23.81 -2.22
N ALA A 61 21.33 -23.86 -1.17
CA ALA A 61 22.78 -23.78 -1.28
C ALA A 61 23.35 -24.91 -2.15
N ILE A 62 22.98 -26.16 -1.87
CA ILE A 62 23.43 -27.34 -2.62
C ILE A 62 22.93 -27.30 -4.07
N SER A 63 21.67 -26.94 -4.30
CA SER A 63 21.11 -26.80 -5.65
C SER A 63 21.81 -25.70 -6.47
N SER A 64 22.16 -24.58 -5.84
CA SER A 64 22.92 -23.49 -6.46
C SER A 64 24.35 -23.93 -6.84
N GLN A 65 25.06 -24.60 -5.92
CA GLN A 65 26.38 -25.16 -6.20
C GLN A 65 26.33 -26.23 -7.30
N ALA A 66 25.35 -27.14 -7.27
CA ALA A 66 25.15 -28.17 -8.28
C ALA A 66 24.88 -27.57 -9.67
N SER A 67 24.07 -26.51 -9.77
CA SER A 67 23.80 -25.79 -11.02
C SER A 67 25.09 -25.20 -11.62
N LYS A 68 25.91 -24.53 -10.79
CA LYS A 68 27.20 -23.96 -11.22
C LYS A 68 28.20 -25.04 -11.66
N LEU A 69 28.25 -26.18 -10.98
CA LEU A 69 29.10 -27.33 -11.36
C LEU A 69 28.68 -27.95 -12.69
N ILE A 70 27.37 -28.01 -12.98
CA ILE A 70 26.86 -28.45 -14.28
C ILE A 70 27.38 -27.54 -15.40
N ASP A 71 27.51 -26.23 -15.17
CA ASP A 71 28.07 -25.30 -16.16
C ASP A 71 29.58 -25.46 -16.36
N VAL A 72 30.35 -25.73 -15.30
CA VAL A 72 31.78 -26.11 -15.44
C VAL A 72 31.93 -27.41 -16.23
N GLN A 73 31.08 -28.41 -15.99
CA GLN A 73 31.10 -29.66 -16.77
C GLN A 73 30.76 -29.40 -18.25
N LYS A 74 29.82 -28.50 -18.57
CA LYS A 74 29.52 -28.10 -19.97
C LYS A 74 30.73 -27.44 -20.65
N LYS A 75 31.44 -26.54 -19.95
CA LYS A 75 32.69 -25.93 -20.44
C LYS A 75 33.75 -27.00 -20.71
N THR A 76 33.92 -27.94 -19.76
CA THR A 76 34.88 -29.04 -19.85
C THR A 76 34.58 -29.97 -21.03
N ASP A 77 33.33 -30.41 -21.19
CA ASP A 77 32.89 -31.24 -22.32
C ASP A 77 33.03 -30.50 -23.67
N GLN A 78 32.88 -29.17 -23.70
CA GLN A 78 33.18 -28.34 -24.89
C GLN A 78 34.68 -28.28 -25.20
N CYS A 79 35.55 -28.09 -24.21
CA CYS A 79 37.00 -28.13 -24.41
C CYS A 79 37.47 -29.52 -24.86
N MET A 80 36.88 -30.60 -24.32
CA MET A 80 37.14 -31.97 -24.77
C MET A 80 36.71 -32.20 -26.22
N ALA A 81 35.56 -31.66 -26.63
CA ALA A 81 35.13 -31.73 -28.03
C ALA A 81 36.08 -31.00 -28.98
N TYR A 82 36.51 -29.79 -28.63
CA TYR A 82 37.49 -29.02 -29.40
C TYR A 82 38.84 -29.76 -29.50
N LEU A 83 39.35 -30.23 -28.35
CA LEU A 83 40.62 -30.96 -28.28
C LEU A 83 40.58 -32.27 -29.08
N LEU A 84 39.45 -32.99 -29.08
CA LEU A 84 39.28 -34.21 -29.88
C LEU A 84 39.25 -33.93 -31.38
N THR A 85 38.63 -32.83 -31.81
CA THR A 85 38.64 -32.41 -33.22
C THR A 85 40.06 -32.06 -33.65
N PHE A 86 40.72 -31.17 -32.91
CA PHE A 86 42.12 -30.76 -33.16
C PHE A 86 43.08 -31.97 -33.19
N ALA A 87 42.97 -32.89 -32.23
CA ALA A 87 43.82 -34.09 -32.14
C ALA A 87 43.59 -35.12 -33.26
N ARG A 88 42.43 -35.07 -33.94
CA ARG A 88 42.14 -35.89 -35.13
C ARG A 88 42.59 -35.24 -36.44
N GLU A 89 42.64 -33.91 -36.48
CA GLU A 89 43.10 -33.13 -37.63
C GLU A 89 44.63 -33.02 -37.68
N ASP A 90 45.31 -33.08 -36.52
CA ASP A 90 46.78 -33.13 -36.43
C ASP A 90 47.32 -34.57 -36.53
N GLU A 91 48.08 -34.84 -37.60
CA GLU A 91 48.63 -36.17 -37.88
C GLU A 91 49.57 -36.68 -36.77
N ALA A 92 50.41 -35.81 -36.22
CA ALA A 92 51.41 -36.18 -35.21
C ALA A 92 50.79 -36.47 -33.83
N ILE A 93 49.68 -35.79 -33.49
CA ILE A 93 48.89 -36.07 -32.30
C ILE A 93 48.04 -37.33 -32.49
N SER A 94 47.41 -37.53 -33.66
CA SER A 94 46.58 -38.71 -33.92
C SER A 94 47.32 -40.03 -33.73
N GLN A 95 48.58 -40.12 -34.19
CA GLN A 95 49.45 -41.29 -33.97
C GLN A 95 49.80 -41.51 -32.49
N ARG A 96 49.81 -40.45 -31.68
CA ARG A 96 50.04 -40.53 -30.22
C ARG A 96 48.77 -40.88 -29.45
N MET A 97 47.57 -40.63 -29.98
CA MET A 97 46.31 -41.03 -29.33
C MET A 97 46.24 -42.53 -29.08
N ILE A 98 46.82 -43.33 -29.98
CA ILE A 98 46.92 -44.79 -29.89
C ILE A 98 47.72 -45.26 -28.66
N ARG A 99 48.64 -44.42 -28.13
CA ARG A 99 49.53 -44.79 -27.01
C ARG A 99 48.93 -44.60 -25.63
N ASP A 100 47.87 -43.79 -25.49
CA ASP A 100 47.13 -43.60 -24.24
C ASP A 100 45.60 -43.66 -24.51
N PRO A 101 45.07 -44.85 -24.80
CA PRO A 101 43.64 -45.00 -25.09
C PRO A 101 42.76 -44.63 -23.89
N GLY A 102 43.27 -44.72 -22.66
CA GLY A 102 42.51 -44.41 -21.45
C GLY A 102 42.23 -42.91 -21.28
N MET A 103 43.22 -42.06 -21.57
CA MET A 103 43.03 -40.60 -21.57
C MET A 103 42.11 -40.16 -22.71
N TRP A 104 42.35 -40.67 -23.93
CA TRP A 104 41.56 -40.27 -25.10
C TRP A 104 40.14 -40.83 -25.09
N GLN A 105 39.86 -41.96 -24.43
CA GLN A 105 38.49 -42.40 -24.18
C GLN A 105 37.72 -41.39 -23.32
N LYS A 106 38.31 -40.88 -22.23
CA LYS A 106 37.64 -39.88 -21.37
C LYS A 106 37.35 -38.57 -22.12
N ILE A 107 38.29 -38.13 -22.97
CA ILE A 107 38.10 -36.97 -23.86
C ILE A 107 36.98 -37.26 -24.87
N SER A 108 36.97 -38.46 -25.46
CA SER A 108 35.92 -38.91 -26.39
C SER A 108 34.54 -38.98 -25.73
N ASP A 109 34.44 -39.45 -24.48
CA ASP A 109 33.19 -39.52 -23.74
C ASP A 109 32.64 -38.12 -23.42
N GLY A 110 33.51 -37.15 -23.11
CA GLY A 110 33.14 -35.74 -22.93
C GLY A 110 32.70 -35.08 -24.22
N ALA A 111 33.45 -35.30 -25.31
CA ALA A 111 33.06 -34.85 -26.65
C ALA A 111 31.70 -35.45 -27.07
N GLU A 112 31.45 -36.73 -26.74
CA GLU A 112 30.20 -37.42 -27.05
C GLU A 112 29.01 -36.92 -26.23
N ARG A 113 29.20 -36.62 -24.94
CA ARG A 113 28.18 -35.92 -24.14
C ARG A 113 27.86 -34.54 -24.70
N ARG A 114 28.88 -33.78 -25.12
CA ARG A 114 28.68 -32.48 -25.78
C ARG A 114 27.92 -32.63 -27.10
N ARG A 115 28.29 -33.60 -27.93
CA ARG A 115 27.65 -33.93 -29.21
C ARG A 115 26.18 -34.25 -28.99
N LYS A 116 25.86 -35.27 -28.17
CA LYS A 116 24.46 -35.63 -27.82
C LYS A 116 23.64 -34.47 -27.26
N THR A 117 24.26 -33.54 -26.54
CA THR A 117 23.58 -32.34 -26.01
C THR A 117 23.33 -31.29 -27.11
N LYS A 118 24.28 -31.09 -28.02
CA LYS A 118 24.14 -30.23 -29.20
C LYS A 118 23.09 -30.79 -30.16
N ASP A 119 23.13 -32.09 -30.42
CA ASP A 119 22.21 -32.79 -31.32
C ASP A 119 20.77 -32.69 -30.78
N LYS A 120 20.54 -32.91 -29.48
CA LYS A 120 19.22 -32.71 -28.84
C LYS A 120 18.73 -31.27 -28.91
N LYS A 121 19.62 -30.27 -28.80
CA LYS A 121 19.24 -28.86 -29.03
C LYS A 121 18.85 -28.67 -30.50
N GLN A 122 19.65 -29.16 -31.44
CA GLN A 122 19.41 -28.98 -32.86
C GLN A 122 18.13 -29.70 -33.32
N GLU A 123 17.88 -30.93 -32.87
CA GLU A 123 16.64 -31.68 -33.10
C GLU A 123 15.42 -30.91 -32.58
N ALA A 124 15.50 -30.38 -31.36
CA ALA A 124 14.42 -29.60 -30.77
C ALA A 124 14.19 -28.26 -31.48
N MET A 125 15.26 -27.56 -31.91
CA MET A 125 15.17 -26.36 -32.73
C MET A 125 14.54 -26.65 -34.10
N THR A 126 14.99 -27.72 -34.78
CA THR A 126 14.46 -28.13 -36.09
C THR A 126 12.97 -28.45 -35.99
N ALA A 127 12.54 -29.23 -35.00
CA ALA A 127 11.11 -29.53 -34.78
C ALA A 127 10.26 -28.27 -34.47
N VAL A 128 10.83 -27.26 -33.80
CA VAL A 128 10.14 -25.97 -33.58
C VAL A 128 10.10 -25.14 -34.86
N PHE A 129 11.17 -25.10 -35.66
CA PHE A 129 11.21 -24.40 -36.96
C PHE A 129 10.26 -25.02 -37.98
N GLU A 130 10.15 -26.35 -38.04
CA GLU A 130 9.18 -27.06 -38.88
C GLU A 130 7.73 -26.76 -38.50
N ARG A 131 7.48 -26.50 -37.21
CA ARG A 131 6.13 -26.35 -36.66
C ARG A 131 5.62 -24.91 -36.60
N TRP A 132 6.49 -23.94 -36.33
CA TRP A 132 6.14 -22.51 -36.20
C TRP A 132 6.74 -21.61 -37.30
N GLY A 133 7.59 -22.17 -38.17
CA GLY A 133 8.31 -21.44 -39.20
C GLY A 133 9.62 -20.82 -38.67
N ARG A 134 10.72 -21.02 -39.39
CA ARG A 134 12.06 -20.52 -38.98
C ARG A 134 12.05 -19.01 -38.71
N GLU A 135 11.59 -18.21 -39.66
CA GLU A 135 11.62 -16.74 -39.58
C GLU A 135 10.84 -16.21 -38.37
N ASN A 136 9.68 -16.80 -38.08
CA ASN A 136 8.89 -16.44 -36.91
C ASN A 136 9.61 -16.79 -35.60
N VAL A 137 10.23 -17.97 -35.52
CA VAL A 137 10.96 -18.39 -34.32
C VAL A 137 12.22 -17.54 -34.12
N GLU A 138 12.93 -17.21 -35.20
CA GLU A 138 14.08 -16.31 -35.16
C GLU A 138 13.66 -14.87 -34.79
N ARG A 139 12.48 -14.39 -35.24
CA ARG A 139 11.90 -13.09 -34.84
C ARG A 139 11.49 -13.03 -33.37
N TYR A 140 10.67 -13.98 -32.91
CA TYR A 140 10.05 -13.92 -31.59
C TYR A 140 10.89 -14.56 -30.47
N PHE A 141 11.86 -15.42 -30.78
CA PHE A 141 12.67 -16.12 -29.78
C PHE A 141 14.19 -15.87 -29.94
N ALA A 142 14.58 -14.78 -30.60
CA ALA A 142 15.97 -14.35 -30.78
C ALA A 142 16.79 -14.40 -29.47
N HIS A 143 16.22 -13.87 -28.38
CA HIS A 143 16.83 -13.78 -27.05
C HIS A 143 17.19 -15.16 -26.45
N ILE A 144 16.47 -16.22 -26.83
CA ILE A 144 16.70 -17.60 -26.35
C ILE A 144 17.33 -18.54 -27.39
N MET A 145 17.71 -18.04 -28.57
CA MET A 145 18.45 -18.82 -29.58
C MET A 145 19.73 -19.44 -29.03
N ASN A 146 20.41 -18.78 -28.11
CA ASN A 146 21.64 -19.28 -27.48
C ASN A 146 21.41 -20.25 -26.31
N ASN A 147 20.18 -20.41 -25.82
CA ASN A 147 19.88 -21.23 -24.65
C ASN A 147 20.15 -22.74 -24.86
N GLY A 148 20.28 -23.47 -23.75
CA GLY A 148 20.58 -24.90 -23.74
C GLY A 148 19.44 -25.78 -24.28
N GLY A 149 19.76 -27.04 -24.59
CA GLY A 149 18.80 -28.02 -25.10
C GLY A 149 17.61 -28.32 -24.17
N THR A 150 17.74 -28.05 -22.87
CA THR A 150 16.63 -28.14 -21.90
C THR A 150 15.54 -27.10 -22.14
N THR A 151 15.92 -25.85 -22.41
CA THR A 151 14.97 -24.79 -22.79
C THR A 151 14.32 -25.13 -24.13
N TRP A 152 15.12 -25.53 -25.13
CA TRP A 152 14.59 -25.94 -26.44
C TRP A 152 13.67 -27.16 -26.39
N ALA A 153 13.89 -28.10 -25.46
CA ALA A 153 12.96 -29.21 -25.21
C ALA A 153 11.64 -28.77 -24.53
N LYS A 154 11.62 -27.67 -23.78
CA LYS A 154 10.38 -27.05 -23.29
C LYS A 154 9.63 -26.35 -24.44
N ILE A 155 10.33 -25.55 -25.26
CA ILE A 155 9.75 -24.88 -26.44
C ILE A 155 9.16 -25.90 -27.42
N ARG A 156 9.89 -27.00 -27.73
CA ARG A 156 9.38 -28.10 -28.57
C ARG A 156 8.08 -28.69 -28.05
N ARG A 157 7.97 -28.92 -26.73
CA ARG A 157 6.73 -29.47 -26.13
C ARG A 157 5.55 -28.51 -26.26
N LEU A 158 5.78 -27.20 -26.22
CA LEU A 158 4.75 -26.20 -26.48
C LEU A 158 4.38 -26.19 -27.97
N ALA A 159 5.36 -26.16 -28.88
CA ALA A 159 5.14 -26.15 -30.33
C ALA A 159 4.38 -27.37 -30.87
N LEU A 160 4.64 -28.55 -30.30
CA LEU A 160 3.89 -29.77 -30.64
C LEU A 160 2.40 -29.69 -30.23
N LYS A 161 2.05 -28.85 -29.25
CA LYS A 161 0.68 -28.73 -28.73
C LYS A 161 -0.10 -27.53 -29.30
N THR A 162 0.56 -26.42 -29.62
CA THR A 162 -0.10 -25.16 -29.98
C THR A 162 0.44 -24.56 -31.28
N THR A 163 -0.36 -23.69 -31.92
CA THR A 163 0.20 -22.77 -32.92
C THR A 163 1.10 -21.73 -32.22
N LEU A 164 1.81 -20.94 -33.01
CA LEU A 164 2.70 -19.90 -32.49
C LEU A 164 1.90 -18.79 -31.78
N GLU A 165 0.78 -18.38 -32.35
CA GLU A 165 -0.06 -17.28 -31.87
C GLU A 165 -0.63 -17.62 -30.49
N ILE A 166 -1.13 -18.85 -30.33
CA ILE A 166 -1.59 -19.39 -29.05
C ILE A 166 -0.43 -19.47 -28.06
N ALA A 167 0.75 -19.98 -28.48
CA ALA A 167 1.93 -20.04 -27.62
C ALA A 167 2.36 -18.66 -27.12
N MET A 168 2.30 -17.63 -27.96
CA MET A 168 2.66 -16.26 -27.60
C MET A 168 1.68 -15.64 -26.60
N VAL A 169 0.37 -15.86 -26.76
CA VAL A 169 -0.64 -15.41 -25.78
C VAL A 169 -0.39 -16.06 -24.41
N GLU A 170 -0.23 -17.38 -24.39
CA GLU A 170 0.00 -18.13 -23.16
C GLU A 170 1.35 -17.79 -22.49
N LEU A 171 2.41 -17.59 -23.28
CA LEU A 171 3.70 -17.10 -22.76
C LEU A 171 3.63 -15.68 -22.21
N ARG A 172 2.84 -14.77 -22.82
CA ARG A 172 2.64 -13.42 -22.25
C ARG A 172 1.94 -13.48 -20.90
N LYS A 173 0.91 -14.31 -20.75
CA LYS A 173 0.25 -14.54 -19.45
C LYS A 173 1.23 -15.13 -18.43
N ALA A 174 2.09 -16.08 -18.83
CA ALA A 174 3.12 -16.65 -17.95
C ALA A 174 4.18 -15.62 -17.51
N CYS A 175 4.67 -14.79 -18.43
CA CYS A 175 5.54 -13.66 -18.11
C CYS A 175 4.85 -12.68 -17.16
N LEU A 176 3.59 -12.33 -17.44
CA LEU A 176 2.83 -11.39 -16.63
C LEU A 176 2.60 -11.92 -15.21
N TRP A 177 2.25 -13.20 -15.07
CA TRP A 177 2.18 -13.88 -13.78
C TRP A 177 3.50 -13.82 -13.03
N ARG A 178 4.64 -14.07 -13.70
CA ARG A 178 5.97 -13.97 -13.08
C ARG A 178 6.31 -12.55 -12.61
N LEU A 179 5.89 -11.53 -13.36
CA LEU A 179 6.11 -10.11 -13.02
C LEU A 179 5.23 -9.68 -11.84
N THR A 180 3.96 -10.11 -11.81
CA THR A 180 3.00 -9.80 -10.73
C THR A 180 3.16 -10.66 -9.48
N ASN A 181 3.85 -11.82 -9.59
CA ASN A 181 4.13 -12.74 -8.48
C ASN A 181 5.66 -12.87 -8.24
N PRO A 182 6.34 -11.78 -7.83
CA PRO A 182 7.76 -11.82 -7.53
C PRO A 182 8.05 -12.79 -6.37
N GLY A 183 9.17 -13.50 -6.46
CA GLY A 183 9.58 -14.45 -5.43
C GLY A 183 11.05 -14.81 -5.51
N PRO A 184 11.66 -15.36 -4.44
CA PRO A 184 13.08 -15.67 -4.42
C PRO A 184 13.51 -16.55 -5.60
N GLY A 185 14.52 -16.10 -6.34
CA GLY A 185 15.04 -16.81 -7.52
C GLY A 185 14.21 -16.66 -8.80
N ARG A 186 13.13 -15.87 -8.81
CA ARG A 186 12.43 -15.47 -10.05
C ARG A 186 13.00 -14.16 -10.57
N ASP A 187 13.25 -14.12 -11.88
CA ASP A 187 13.52 -12.88 -12.59
C ASP A 187 12.22 -12.06 -12.70
N ASN A 188 12.20 -10.86 -12.13
CA ASN A 188 11.08 -9.91 -12.20
C ASN A 188 11.41 -8.65 -13.04
N LYS A 189 12.49 -8.67 -13.82
CA LYS A 189 12.96 -7.55 -14.65
C LYS A 189 12.86 -7.86 -16.14
N THR A 190 13.11 -9.10 -16.54
CA THR A 190 13.03 -9.53 -17.94
C THR A 190 11.57 -9.67 -18.36
N LEU A 191 11.13 -8.85 -19.31
CA LEU A 191 9.75 -8.86 -19.84
C LEU A 191 9.54 -9.92 -20.95
N GLU A 192 10.64 -10.47 -21.46
CA GLU A 192 10.65 -11.58 -22.42
C GLU A 192 10.53 -12.94 -21.71
N PRO A 193 10.07 -14.02 -22.40
CA PRO A 193 9.97 -15.34 -21.78
C PRO A 193 11.30 -15.96 -21.38
N VAL A 194 11.40 -16.40 -20.13
CA VAL A 194 12.55 -17.15 -19.59
C VAL A 194 12.21 -18.63 -19.39
N ALA A 195 13.21 -19.47 -19.14
CA ALA A 195 13.04 -20.93 -19.05
C ALA A 195 12.05 -21.43 -17.97
N ALA A 196 11.70 -20.58 -17.00
CA ALA A 196 10.67 -20.84 -15.99
C ALA A 196 9.24 -20.65 -16.54
N ASP A 197 9.03 -19.71 -17.46
CA ASP A 197 7.69 -19.39 -17.99
C ASP A 197 7.14 -20.58 -18.81
N PHE A 198 8.00 -21.21 -19.62
CA PHE A 198 7.70 -22.47 -20.32
C PHE A 198 7.50 -23.68 -19.38
N GLU A 199 7.90 -23.59 -18.11
CA GLU A 199 7.70 -24.65 -17.12
C GLU A 199 6.41 -24.42 -16.33
N LEU A 200 6.08 -23.17 -16.01
CA LEU A 200 4.80 -22.77 -15.43
C LEU A 200 3.65 -23.21 -16.35
N LEU A 201 3.74 -22.91 -17.66
CA LEU A 201 2.77 -23.35 -18.68
C LEU A 201 2.54 -24.87 -18.74
N HIS A 202 3.54 -25.66 -18.35
CA HIS A 202 3.43 -27.11 -18.38
C HIS A 202 2.96 -27.70 -17.05
N SER A 203 3.32 -27.08 -15.93
CA SER A 203 3.14 -27.64 -14.60
C SER A 203 1.95 -27.05 -13.84
N GLN A 204 1.55 -25.81 -14.14
CA GLN A 204 0.55 -25.02 -13.41
C GLN A 204 -0.25 -24.12 -14.37
N PRO A 205 -0.85 -24.64 -15.47
CA PRO A 205 -1.61 -23.84 -16.43
C PRO A 205 -2.80 -23.10 -15.81
N GLU A 206 -3.40 -23.65 -14.74
CA GLU A 206 -4.53 -23.06 -14.02
C GLU A 206 -4.21 -21.68 -13.44
N LYS A 207 -2.95 -21.43 -13.05
CA LYS A 207 -2.51 -20.13 -12.48
C LYS A 207 -2.30 -19.05 -13.54
N ILE A 208 -2.26 -19.45 -14.80
CA ILE A 208 -2.05 -18.59 -15.96
C ILE A 208 -3.39 -18.21 -16.60
N ALA A 209 -4.41 -19.07 -16.46
CA ALA A 209 -5.76 -18.85 -16.99
C ALA A 209 -6.45 -17.60 -16.42
N ASP A 210 -6.21 -17.29 -15.15
CA ASP A 210 -6.84 -16.19 -14.38
C ASP A 210 -6.04 -14.86 -14.44
N VAL A 211 -5.01 -14.78 -15.29
CA VAL A 211 -4.18 -13.58 -15.40
C VAL A 211 -4.90 -12.54 -16.26
N SER A 212 -5.14 -11.36 -15.68
CA SER A 212 -5.77 -10.22 -16.36
C SER A 212 -4.98 -9.74 -17.58
N THR A 213 -5.60 -8.90 -18.42
CA THR A 213 -4.93 -8.44 -19.65
C THR A 213 -3.63 -7.68 -19.33
N PRO A 214 -2.60 -7.73 -20.19
CA PRO A 214 -1.37 -6.96 -19.99
C PRO A 214 -1.62 -5.47 -19.68
N ILE A 215 -2.60 -4.88 -20.37
CA ILE A 215 -2.95 -3.46 -20.26
C ILE A 215 -3.44 -3.12 -18.83
N SER A 216 -4.29 -3.97 -18.25
CA SER A 216 -4.75 -3.83 -16.86
C SER A 216 -3.64 -4.01 -15.80
N CYS A 217 -2.42 -4.40 -16.20
CA CYS A 217 -1.25 -4.49 -15.34
C CYS A 217 -0.15 -3.47 -15.69
N GLY A 218 -0.43 -2.46 -16.52
CA GLY A 218 0.55 -1.45 -16.93
C GLY A 218 1.54 -1.93 -18.00
N TYR A 219 1.24 -3.02 -18.71
CA TYR A 219 2.06 -3.56 -19.80
C TYR A 219 1.33 -3.53 -21.15
N ALA A 220 2.04 -3.23 -22.22
CA ALA A 220 1.59 -3.40 -23.59
C ALA A 220 2.36 -4.53 -24.28
N VAL A 221 1.96 -4.89 -25.50
CA VAL A 221 2.72 -5.82 -26.35
C VAL A 221 3.49 -5.00 -27.38
N GLY A 222 4.82 -5.07 -27.36
CA GLY A 222 5.68 -4.38 -28.33
C GLY A 222 5.86 -5.14 -29.65
N ASP A 223 6.58 -4.56 -30.61
CA ASP A 223 6.81 -5.13 -31.95
C ASP A 223 7.57 -6.48 -31.96
N SER A 224 8.33 -6.73 -30.88
CA SER A 224 8.96 -8.01 -30.57
C SER A 224 7.96 -9.10 -30.16
N GLY A 225 6.68 -8.77 -30.03
CA GLY A 225 5.62 -9.67 -29.60
C GLY A 225 5.60 -9.96 -28.09
N TRP A 226 6.46 -9.33 -27.28
CA TRP A 226 6.55 -9.51 -25.83
C TRP A 226 6.09 -8.28 -25.05
N LEU A 227 6.05 -8.42 -23.72
CA LEU A 227 5.62 -7.35 -22.83
C LEU A 227 6.60 -6.18 -22.84
N VAL A 228 6.06 -4.97 -22.83
CA VAL A 228 6.78 -3.70 -22.65
C VAL A 228 5.97 -2.81 -21.68
N PRO A 229 6.56 -1.86 -20.95
CA PRO A 229 5.79 -0.92 -20.14
C PRO A 229 4.81 -0.13 -21.02
N ALA A 230 3.54 0.02 -20.61
CA ALA A 230 2.50 0.63 -21.44
C ALA A 230 2.84 2.07 -21.88
N GLU A 231 3.50 2.82 -21.01
CA GLU A 231 4.04 4.18 -21.27
C GLU A 231 4.87 4.24 -22.57
N ARG A 232 5.63 3.18 -22.90
CA ARG A 232 6.48 3.17 -24.11
C ARG A 232 5.72 2.97 -25.42
N VAL A 233 4.48 2.49 -25.37
CA VAL A 233 3.65 2.24 -26.55
C VAL A 233 2.68 3.39 -26.80
N LEU A 234 2.28 4.11 -25.74
CA LEU A 234 1.39 5.26 -25.84
C LEU A 234 2.11 6.53 -26.33
N ASN A 235 3.42 6.66 -26.09
CA ASN A 235 4.22 7.83 -26.49
C ASN A 235 4.64 7.86 -27.98
N ILE A 236 3.83 7.32 -28.91
CA ILE A 236 4.10 7.34 -30.36
C ILE A 236 3.36 8.50 -31.08
N ALA A 237 2.60 9.31 -30.34
CA ALA A 237 1.87 10.47 -30.90
C ALA A 237 2.67 11.80 -30.87
N ASP A 238 3.61 11.98 -29.95
CA ASP A 238 4.33 13.25 -29.74
C ASP A 238 5.80 13.11 -30.17
N ALA A 239 6.05 13.21 -31.47
CA ALA A 239 7.38 13.08 -32.08
C ALA A 239 7.71 14.23 -33.05
N ASP A 240 7.62 15.46 -32.55
CA ASP A 240 8.31 16.64 -33.09
C ASP A 240 9.26 17.18 -32.00
N ASP A 241 10.50 16.67 -31.99
CA ASP A 241 11.73 17.38 -31.53
C ASP A 241 12.94 16.43 -31.55
N LEU A 242 13.69 16.44 -32.65
CA LEU A 242 15.03 15.84 -32.75
C LEU A 242 15.94 16.71 -33.63
N ALA A 243 16.60 17.70 -33.02
CA ALA A 243 17.76 18.37 -33.60
C ALA A 243 18.56 19.19 -32.56
N GLU A 244 19.39 18.54 -31.74
CA GLU A 244 20.67 19.15 -31.32
C GLU A 244 21.78 18.09 -31.41
N GLU A 245 22.61 18.23 -32.45
CA GLU A 245 23.88 17.50 -32.56
C GLU A 245 24.99 18.24 -31.81
N ASP A 246 25.71 17.47 -31.00
CA ASP A 246 27.15 17.53 -30.77
C ASP A 246 27.94 18.68 -31.45
N ASP A 247 28.43 19.64 -30.64
CA ASP A 247 29.70 20.31 -30.96
C ASP A 247 30.55 20.48 -29.71
N SER A 248 31.86 20.39 -29.89
CA SER A 248 32.82 20.18 -28.81
C SER A 248 34.11 21.00 -29.01
N SER A 249 34.65 21.49 -27.89
CA SER A 249 36.06 21.89 -27.73
C SER A 249 36.60 23.06 -28.58
N LEU A 250 37.09 24.10 -27.88
CA LEU A 250 38.28 24.96 -28.13
C LEU A 250 37.97 26.40 -27.63
N SER A 251 38.83 27.21 -27.01
CA SER A 251 40.09 27.09 -26.27
C SER A 251 40.56 28.53 -25.98
N GLU A 252 40.75 28.88 -24.71
CA GLU A 252 41.93 29.60 -24.17
C GLU A 252 42.36 31.03 -24.65
N ILE A 253 42.93 31.80 -23.69
CA ILE A 253 43.76 33.04 -23.79
C ILE A 253 43.03 34.33 -24.31
N VAL A 254 43.22 35.57 -23.81
CA VAL A 254 44.31 36.24 -23.04
C VAL A 254 43.80 37.43 -22.19
N SER A 255 44.53 37.74 -21.09
CA SER A 255 44.85 39.09 -20.53
C SER A 255 43.75 40.13 -20.28
N ASP A 256 43.83 41.07 -19.35
CA ASP A 256 44.63 41.37 -18.14
C ASP A 256 44.12 42.77 -17.73
N THR A 257 43.78 42.99 -16.46
CA THR A 257 44.37 44.05 -15.64
C THR A 257 43.75 44.03 -14.24
N ASN A 258 44.54 44.46 -13.28
CA ASN A 258 44.27 44.42 -11.85
C ASN A 258 44.72 45.77 -11.25
N VAL A 259 44.59 45.93 -9.93
CA VAL A 259 45.29 46.92 -9.07
C VAL A 259 44.53 48.24 -8.76
N ASP A 260 44.04 48.27 -7.51
CA ASP A 260 44.04 49.34 -6.48
C ASP A 260 42.96 50.43 -6.34
N ASN A 261 42.29 50.33 -5.18
CA ASN A 261 42.07 51.33 -4.10
C ASN A 261 41.57 52.76 -4.40
N VAL A 262 40.59 53.22 -3.61
CA VAL A 262 40.77 54.25 -2.55
C VAL A 262 39.55 54.27 -1.59
N GLU A 263 39.85 54.72 -0.37
CA GLU A 263 39.16 54.83 0.93
C GLU A 263 37.72 55.44 1.00
N ALA A 264 37.24 55.60 2.25
CA ALA A 264 35.85 55.84 2.65
C ALA A 264 35.61 57.20 3.35
N LEU A 265 34.33 57.45 3.69
CA LEU A 265 33.78 58.45 4.64
C LEU A 265 33.70 59.93 4.18
N THR A 266 32.49 60.40 3.85
CA THR A 266 31.72 61.56 4.42
C THR A 266 30.57 62.01 3.46
N GLY A 267 29.50 62.70 3.88
CA GLY A 267 28.99 62.91 5.26
C GLY A 267 28.03 64.12 5.43
N ALA A 268 26.81 63.85 5.93
CA ALA A 268 25.78 64.79 6.46
C ALA A 268 24.99 65.72 5.48
N ASN A 269 23.65 65.80 5.71
CA ASN A 269 22.78 67.00 5.81
C ASN A 269 22.70 68.04 4.64
N ASP A 270 21.58 68.67 4.22
CA ASP A 270 20.34 69.15 4.89
C ASP A 270 19.20 69.45 3.85
N ASP A 271 17.96 69.50 4.35
CA ASP A 271 16.79 70.36 4.04
C ASP A 271 16.48 70.99 2.67
N ALA A 272 15.19 70.89 2.26
CA ALA A 272 14.41 72.00 1.68
C ALA A 272 12.88 71.79 1.82
N GLU A 273 12.17 72.74 2.42
CA GLU A 273 10.70 72.86 2.40
C GLU A 273 10.18 73.45 1.07
N ILE A 274 8.85 73.33 0.78
CA ILE A 274 7.91 74.47 0.63
C ILE A 274 6.50 74.03 0.13
N GLN A 275 5.49 74.31 0.96
CA GLN A 275 4.12 74.84 0.70
C GLN A 275 3.44 74.59 -0.68
N SER A 276 2.16 74.19 -0.79
CA SER A 276 0.98 74.99 -0.42
C SER A 276 -0.34 74.32 -0.87
N ALA A 277 -1.48 74.70 -0.28
CA ALA A 277 -2.84 74.25 -0.64
C ALA A 277 -3.51 75.13 -1.73
N PRO A 278 -4.72 74.79 -2.23
CA PRO A 278 -5.90 75.39 -1.62
C PRO A 278 -7.15 74.47 -1.49
N GLN A 279 -8.22 75.05 -0.96
CA GLN A 279 -9.47 74.44 -0.46
C GLN A 279 -10.51 74.21 -1.58
N SER A 280 -11.48 73.31 -1.34
CA SER A 280 -12.91 73.71 -1.28
C SER A 280 -13.87 72.58 -0.89
N GLU A 281 -14.72 72.90 0.09
CA GLU A 281 -16.16 72.58 0.23
C GLU A 281 -16.65 71.13 0.48
N ALA A 282 -17.37 71.05 1.60
CA ALA A 282 -18.03 69.91 2.20
C ALA A 282 -19.39 69.59 1.58
N GLU A 283 -19.87 68.37 1.83
CA GLU A 283 -21.26 68.16 2.25
C GLU A 283 -21.32 67.05 3.32
N ASP A 284 -22.48 66.91 3.97
CA ASP A 284 -22.62 66.59 5.41
C ASP A 284 -23.29 65.19 5.65
N VAL A 285 -23.57 64.89 6.93
CA VAL A 285 -24.61 63.98 7.46
C VAL A 285 -24.12 62.66 8.13
N THR A 286 -24.01 62.77 9.46
CA THR A 286 -24.26 61.76 10.54
C THR A 286 -23.22 60.68 10.88
N ASP A 287 -22.44 60.98 11.92
CA ASP A 287 -21.84 60.05 12.89
C ASP A 287 -22.86 59.67 13.99
N CYS A 288 -22.80 58.43 14.48
CA CYS A 288 -23.38 58.00 15.76
C CYS A 288 -22.56 56.85 16.36
N SER A 289 -21.41 57.20 16.95
CA SER A 289 -20.60 56.33 17.81
C SER A 289 -21.34 55.85 19.08
N PRO A 290 -21.19 54.57 19.51
CA PRO A 290 -21.62 54.11 20.84
C PRO A 290 -20.47 54.14 21.85
N SER A 291 -20.63 54.89 22.95
CA SER A 291 -19.70 54.87 24.09
C SER A 291 -20.15 53.92 25.20
N ALA A 292 -19.18 53.39 25.95
CA ALA A 292 -19.41 52.76 27.26
C ALA A 292 -20.19 53.72 28.20
N SER A 293 -20.89 53.28 29.25
CA SER A 293 -20.38 52.35 30.27
C SER A 293 -21.42 51.91 31.32
N ASP A 294 -21.01 50.89 32.07
CA ASP A 294 -21.20 50.68 33.53
C ASP A 294 -22.31 49.75 34.06
N LYS A 295 -22.07 49.33 35.31
CA LYS A 295 -22.56 48.10 35.96
C LYS A 295 -23.92 48.26 36.64
N GLY A 296 -24.63 47.15 36.79
CA GLY A 296 -25.76 47.04 37.74
C GLY A 296 -26.16 45.59 37.97
N ALA A 297 -25.83 45.04 39.14
CA ALA A 297 -26.26 43.69 39.51
C ALA A 297 -27.66 43.71 40.14
N ALA A 298 -28.53 42.80 39.70
CA ALA A 298 -29.69 42.38 40.46
C ALA A 298 -29.93 40.88 40.24
N ARG A 299 -30.02 40.13 41.33
CA ARG A 299 -30.65 38.80 41.33
C ARG A 299 -32.12 39.00 40.98
N ASP A 300 -32.69 38.12 40.17
CA ASP A 300 -34.08 37.77 40.40
C ASP A 300 -34.39 36.31 40.08
N THR A 301 -35.49 35.84 40.66
CA THR A 301 -35.70 34.42 40.99
C THR A 301 -36.93 33.90 40.27
N ILE A 302 -36.81 32.89 39.41
CA ILE A 302 -37.95 32.28 38.71
C ILE A 302 -37.95 30.76 38.96
N PRO A 303 -39.11 30.14 39.23
CA PRO A 303 -39.15 29.00 40.15
C PRO A 303 -39.17 27.63 39.47
N ALA A 304 -38.81 26.62 40.25
CA ALA A 304 -39.12 25.24 39.93
C ALA A 304 -40.62 24.96 40.01
N THR A 305 -41.18 24.31 38.99
CA THR A 305 -42.37 23.46 39.12
C THR A 305 -42.11 22.16 38.39
N CYS A 306 -41.91 21.08 39.16
CA CYS A 306 -42.00 19.72 38.66
C CYS A 306 -43.48 19.39 38.41
N SER A 307 -43.79 18.70 37.31
CA SER A 307 -45.04 17.96 37.16
C SER A 307 -44.68 16.52 36.78
N ALA A 308 -45.13 15.58 37.60
CA ALA A 308 -44.78 14.17 37.47
C ALA A 308 -45.44 13.50 36.26
N ALA A 309 -44.77 12.47 35.73
CA ALA A 309 -45.37 11.39 34.98
C ALA A 309 -44.86 10.06 35.59
N GLU A 310 -45.80 9.15 35.79
CA GLU A 310 -45.75 8.03 36.71
C GLU A 310 -44.67 6.97 36.39
N SER A 311 -43.94 6.54 37.42
CA SER A 311 -43.06 5.37 37.35
C SER A 311 -43.88 4.08 37.32
N VAL A 312 -43.81 3.32 36.22
CA VAL A 312 -44.30 1.94 36.17
C VAL A 312 -43.10 1.00 36.26
N THR A 313 -42.91 0.37 37.42
CA THR A 313 -41.90 -0.68 37.60
C THR A 313 -42.40 -1.99 36.97
N GLY A 314 -41.76 -2.40 35.87
CA GLY A 314 -41.97 -3.71 35.25
C GLY A 314 -40.69 -4.54 35.35
N ASP A 315 -40.63 -5.45 36.32
CA ASP A 315 -39.53 -6.42 36.42
C ASP A 315 -39.54 -7.34 35.20
N TYR A 316 -38.42 -7.43 34.48
CA TYR A 316 -38.22 -8.39 33.39
C TYR A 316 -36.95 -9.21 33.63
N GLU A 317 -37.13 -10.51 33.85
CA GLU A 317 -36.03 -11.48 33.90
C GLU A 317 -35.49 -11.71 32.48
N VAL A 318 -34.20 -11.41 32.27
CA VAL A 318 -33.51 -11.70 31.00
C VAL A 318 -32.94 -13.12 31.05
N GLN A 319 -33.48 -14.00 30.21
CA GLN A 319 -32.89 -15.34 29.99
C GLN A 319 -31.66 -15.22 29.08
N SER A 320 -30.56 -15.84 29.51
CA SER A 320 -29.27 -15.83 28.82
C SER A 320 -29.05 -17.13 28.04
N ASP A 321 -29.36 -17.14 26.75
CA ASP A 321 -29.03 -18.27 25.87
C ASP A 321 -27.63 -18.08 25.28
N THR A 322 -26.65 -18.71 25.94
CA THR A 322 -25.31 -18.94 25.39
C THR A 322 -25.16 -20.42 25.06
N ASP A 323 -25.07 -20.77 23.77
CA ASP A 323 -24.40 -22.01 23.34
C ASP A 323 -23.97 -21.88 21.86
N PHE A 324 -22.71 -22.22 21.58
CA PHE A 324 -22.11 -22.13 20.25
C PHE A 324 -21.36 -23.44 19.97
N ASP A 325 -22.11 -24.44 19.51
CA ASP A 325 -21.56 -25.78 19.27
C ASP A 325 -20.88 -25.86 17.89
N LEU A 326 -19.60 -26.22 17.90
CA LEU A 326 -18.79 -26.44 16.70
C LEU A 326 -18.63 -27.94 16.49
N ASN A 327 -19.22 -28.52 15.44
CA ASN A 327 -18.83 -29.88 15.06
C ASN A 327 -18.94 -30.24 13.57
N ASP A 328 -17.81 -30.81 13.10
CA ASP A 328 -17.60 -31.80 12.05
C ASP A 328 -18.07 -31.58 10.59
N GLY A 329 -17.29 -32.13 9.67
CA GLY A 329 -17.39 -31.99 8.22
C GLY A 329 -16.08 -32.42 7.57
N SER A 330 -15.77 -33.71 7.62
CA SER A 330 -14.56 -34.30 7.05
C SER A 330 -14.85 -34.94 5.69
N ASP A 331 -14.34 -34.32 4.62
CA ASP A 331 -14.49 -34.85 3.26
C ASP A 331 -13.25 -35.57 2.73
N VAL A 332 -13.52 -36.51 1.82
CA VAL A 332 -12.63 -37.58 1.37
C VAL A 332 -12.63 -37.60 -0.15
N ASP A 333 -11.48 -37.27 -0.75
CA ASP A 333 -11.20 -37.47 -2.18
C ASP A 333 -9.96 -38.36 -2.35
N GLY A 334 -9.89 -39.27 -3.32
CA GLY A 334 -10.83 -39.52 -4.41
C GLY A 334 -10.10 -39.71 -5.74
N ASP A 335 -9.23 -40.73 -5.83
CA ASP A 335 -8.44 -40.97 -7.05
C ASP A 335 -9.34 -41.28 -8.26
N ILE A 336 -9.19 -40.50 -9.34
CA ILE A 336 -9.76 -40.79 -10.65
C ILE A 336 -8.61 -41.07 -11.63
N ASP A 337 -8.59 -42.30 -12.12
CA ASP A 337 -7.75 -42.82 -13.19
C ASP A 337 -8.44 -42.57 -14.54
N ASP A 338 -7.70 -42.06 -15.53
CA ASP A 338 -8.20 -41.95 -16.90
C ASP A 338 -7.03 -42.14 -17.89
N SER A 339 -7.09 -43.24 -18.66
CA SER A 339 -6.02 -43.69 -19.56
C SER A 339 -6.56 -44.13 -20.93
N ALA A 340 -6.07 -43.47 -21.98
CA ALA A 340 -6.13 -43.83 -23.42
C ALA A 340 -5.49 -42.67 -24.22
N ASP A 341 -4.74 -42.80 -25.32
CA ASP A 341 -4.07 -43.89 -26.03
C ASP A 341 -2.74 -43.29 -26.59
N LEU A 342 -1.68 -44.03 -26.93
CA LEU A 342 -1.50 -44.66 -28.25
C LEU A 342 -0.21 -45.52 -28.26
N ASP A 343 -0.23 -46.58 -29.08
CA ASP A 343 0.82 -47.60 -29.23
C ASP A 343 2.20 -47.12 -29.68
N TYR A 344 3.26 -47.63 -29.05
CA TYR A 344 4.42 -48.15 -29.79
C TYR A 344 5.16 -49.30 -29.06
N SER A 345 5.70 -50.23 -29.84
CA SER A 345 6.14 -51.57 -29.43
C SER A 345 7.41 -51.63 -28.56
N PRO A 346 7.67 -52.75 -27.84
CA PRO A 346 8.59 -52.78 -26.70
C PRO A 346 9.99 -53.31 -27.03
N ASP A 347 11.03 -52.71 -26.43
CA ASP A 347 12.05 -53.48 -25.70
C ASP A 347 12.93 -52.59 -24.82
N GLN A 348 12.78 -52.70 -23.48
CA GLN A 348 13.85 -52.56 -22.48
C GLN A 348 13.28 -52.68 -21.06
N LYS A 349 13.60 -53.80 -20.40
CA LYS A 349 13.23 -54.10 -19.00
C LYS A 349 13.84 -53.10 -18.02
N LYS A 350 13.14 -52.00 -17.71
CA LYS A 350 13.39 -51.25 -16.47
C LYS A 350 12.87 -52.07 -15.28
N ARG A 351 13.78 -52.47 -14.40
CA ARG A 351 13.43 -53.06 -13.10
C ARG A 351 12.59 -52.06 -12.30
N LYS A 352 11.31 -52.37 -12.05
CA LYS A 352 10.61 -51.79 -10.90
C LYS A 352 11.46 -52.08 -9.66
N ARG A 353 11.79 -51.04 -8.91
CA ARG A 353 12.18 -51.17 -7.50
C ARG A 353 10.90 -50.94 -6.73
N ASP A 354 10.29 -52.02 -6.26
CA ASP A 354 9.15 -51.94 -5.37
C ASP A 354 9.65 -51.42 -4.02
N HIS A 355 9.48 -50.12 -3.79
CA HIS A 355 9.65 -49.52 -2.47
C HIS A 355 8.37 -49.73 -1.67
N HIS A 356 8.20 -50.96 -1.15
CA HIS A 356 7.52 -51.11 0.14
C HIS A 356 8.40 -50.44 1.19
N ASP A 357 8.10 -49.17 1.47
CA ASP A 357 8.63 -48.47 2.63
C ASP A 357 7.44 -47.91 3.42
N GLU A 358 6.75 -48.84 4.10
CA GLU A 358 5.69 -48.56 5.08
C GLU A 358 6.25 -47.93 6.37
N GLY A 359 7.44 -47.30 6.30
CA GLY A 359 8.05 -46.48 7.32
C GLY A 359 7.27 -45.18 7.53
N GLY A 360 6.10 -45.28 8.16
CA GLY A 360 5.26 -44.15 8.53
C GLY A 360 6.08 -43.09 9.28
N ARG A 361 6.39 -41.98 8.61
CA ARG A 361 7.04 -40.83 9.23
C ARG A 361 6.14 -40.31 10.33
N GLU A 362 6.50 -40.59 11.58
CA GLU A 362 5.86 -39.97 12.74
C GLU A 362 5.77 -38.46 12.50
N LYS A 363 4.54 -37.95 12.41
CA LYS A 363 4.29 -36.51 12.32
C LYS A 363 4.97 -35.87 13.53
N ARG A 364 6.11 -35.18 13.31
CA ARG A 364 6.93 -34.60 14.38
C ARG A 364 6.02 -33.78 15.28
N ARG A 365 5.76 -34.29 16.48
CA ARG A 365 4.79 -33.68 17.39
C ARG A 365 5.22 -32.26 17.68
N CYS A 366 4.28 -31.32 17.57
CA CYS A 366 4.54 -29.94 17.90
C CYS A 366 4.99 -29.83 19.36
N GLY A 367 6.08 -29.12 19.63
CA GLY A 367 6.56 -28.87 21.00
C GLY A 367 5.79 -27.76 21.73
N CYS A 368 4.57 -27.43 21.30
CA CYS A 368 3.71 -26.46 21.99
C CYS A 368 3.05 -27.12 23.21
N ALA A 369 2.76 -26.34 24.24
CA ALA A 369 1.88 -26.76 25.32
C ALA A 369 0.50 -27.17 24.78
N SER A 370 -0.08 -28.25 25.32
CA SER A 370 -1.38 -28.81 24.88
C SER A 370 -2.56 -27.84 25.03
N GLY A 371 -2.46 -26.85 25.92
CA GLY A 371 -3.46 -25.79 26.11
C GLY A 371 -3.39 -24.66 25.07
N ILE A 372 -2.62 -24.79 23.99
CA ILE A 372 -2.58 -23.84 22.87
C ILE A 372 -3.53 -24.34 21.76
N PRO A 373 -4.56 -23.58 21.36
CA PRO A 373 -5.50 -24.01 20.33
C PRO A 373 -4.84 -24.31 18.98
N ASN A 374 -5.30 -25.37 18.32
CA ASN A 374 -4.84 -25.74 16.97
C ASN A 374 -5.03 -24.60 15.96
N ALA A 375 -6.08 -23.78 16.09
CA ALA A 375 -6.30 -22.60 15.25
C ALA A 375 -5.22 -21.50 15.44
N PHE A 376 -4.66 -21.34 16.64
CA PHE A 376 -3.52 -20.44 16.85
C PHE A 376 -2.26 -21.02 16.21
N ILE A 377 -2.01 -22.33 16.39
CA ILE A 377 -0.89 -23.04 15.75
C ILE A 377 -0.96 -22.93 14.22
N ALA A 378 -2.14 -23.13 13.61
CA ALA A 378 -2.33 -23.00 12.17
C ALA A 378 -1.94 -21.59 11.67
N ARG A 379 -2.39 -20.53 12.34
CA ARG A 379 -1.98 -19.13 12.04
C ARG A 379 -0.48 -18.88 12.23
N CYS A 380 0.20 -19.62 13.11
CA CYS A 380 1.66 -19.58 13.25
C CYS A 380 2.40 -20.36 12.14
N THR A 381 1.71 -21.12 11.29
CA THR A 381 2.33 -21.93 10.21
C THR A 381 2.08 -21.39 8.81
N THR A 382 1.21 -20.40 8.65
CA THR A 382 1.00 -19.74 7.35
C THR A 382 2.24 -18.94 6.98
N GLY A 383 3.09 -19.48 6.10
CA GLY A 383 4.23 -18.78 5.50
C GLY A 383 3.85 -17.66 4.51
N ARG A 384 2.62 -17.16 4.59
CA ARG A 384 2.11 -16.03 3.80
C ARG A 384 2.39 -14.73 4.57
N ALA A 385 2.63 -13.64 3.84
CA ALA A 385 2.61 -12.31 4.44
C ALA A 385 1.23 -12.07 5.07
N VAL A 386 1.22 -11.60 6.32
CA VAL A 386 -0.01 -11.25 7.04
C VAL A 386 -0.12 -9.73 7.08
N ASN A 387 -1.31 -9.19 6.84
CA ASN A 387 -1.57 -7.76 6.95
C ASN A 387 -1.31 -7.23 8.38
N PRO A 388 -1.15 -5.91 8.58
CA PRO A 388 -0.83 -5.34 9.89
C PRO A 388 -1.83 -5.73 11.02
N ALA A 389 -3.13 -5.79 10.72
CA ALA A 389 -4.14 -6.25 11.68
C ALA A 389 -3.89 -7.70 12.15
N GLY A 390 -3.59 -8.61 11.23
CA GLY A 390 -3.27 -10.00 11.54
C GLY A 390 -1.92 -10.15 12.24
N GLN A 391 -0.92 -9.32 11.94
CA GLN A 391 0.34 -9.24 12.70
C GLN A 391 0.09 -8.88 14.16
N VAL A 392 -0.71 -7.83 14.42
CA VAL A 392 -1.07 -7.41 15.78
C VAL A 392 -1.94 -8.46 16.50
N SER A 393 -2.89 -9.10 15.81
CA SER A 393 -3.68 -10.21 16.36
C SER A 393 -2.80 -11.41 16.76
N LEU A 394 -1.84 -11.77 15.90
CA LEU A 394 -0.94 -12.91 16.10
C LEU A 394 -0.01 -12.68 17.30
N ILE A 395 0.57 -11.48 17.46
CA ILE A 395 1.42 -11.17 18.61
C ILE A 395 0.62 -11.01 19.91
N LYS A 396 -0.62 -10.46 19.86
CA LYS A 396 -1.53 -10.42 21.02
C LYS A 396 -1.84 -11.84 21.52
N GLY A 397 -2.18 -12.78 20.62
CA GLY A 397 -2.40 -14.18 20.95
C GLY A 397 -1.15 -14.89 21.51
N TRP A 398 0.02 -14.63 20.92
CA TRP A 398 1.30 -15.15 21.44
C TRP A 398 1.57 -14.71 22.88
N ALA A 399 1.43 -13.41 23.17
CA ALA A 399 1.68 -12.86 24.50
C ALA A 399 0.67 -13.39 25.54
N GLN A 400 -0.59 -13.61 25.16
CA GLN A 400 -1.61 -14.24 26.01
C GLN A 400 -1.24 -15.70 26.37
N HIS A 401 -0.68 -16.46 25.43
CA HIS A 401 -0.20 -17.82 25.70
C HIS A 401 1.03 -17.82 26.60
N ASP A 402 2.03 -16.97 26.32
CA ASP A 402 3.27 -16.90 27.09
C ASP A 402 3.03 -16.47 28.55
N ARG A 403 2.19 -15.44 28.77
CA ARG A 403 1.77 -14.98 30.11
C ARG A 403 0.99 -16.03 30.90
N ALA A 404 0.25 -16.90 30.22
CA ALA A 404 -0.46 -18.03 30.82
C ALA A 404 0.46 -19.25 31.10
N GLY A 405 1.78 -19.11 30.96
CA GLY A 405 2.74 -20.21 31.11
C GLY A 405 2.65 -21.27 30.01
N ARG A 406 1.86 -21.03 28.95
CA ARG A 406 1.66 -21.97 27.85
C ARG A 406 2.76 -21.77 26.81
N SER A 407 3.80 -22.60 26.87
CA SER A 407 4.95 -22.52 25.98
C SER A 407 4.57 -22.74 24.51
N VAL A 408 4.60 -21.65 23.73
CA VAL A 408 4.68 -21.72 22.27
C VAL A 408 6.06 -22.27 21.92
N CYS A 409 6.15 -23.24 21.01
CA CYS A 409 7.44 -23.85 20.64
C CYS A 409 8.31 -22.91 19.81
N TYR A 410 9.63 -23.15 19.79
CA TYR A 410 10.58 -22.32 19.03
C TYR A 410 10.22 -22.18 17.54
N HIS A 411 9.70 -23.25 16.91
CA HIS A 411 9.29 -23.18 15.50
C HIS A 411 8.15 -22.18 15.28
N HIS A 412 7.09 -22.22 16.10
CA HIS A 412 5.96 -21.31 15.96
C HIS A 412 6.31 -19.88 16.40
N ALA A 413 7.08 -19.71 17.49
CA ALA A 413 7.60 -18.40 17.87
C ALA A 413 8.48 -17.79 16.76
N ARG A 414 9.31 -18.60 16.10
CA ARG A 414 10.15 -18.17 14.97
C ARG A 414 9.30 -17.76 13.76
N ASN A 415 8.25 -18.51 13.44
CA ASN A 415 7.36 -18.17 12.33
C ASN A 415 6.58 -16.88 12.61
N ILE A 416 6.10 -16.66 13.85
CA ILE A 416 5.50 -15.38 14.28
C ILE A 416 6.50 -14.25 14.05
N ALA A 417 7.74 -14.38 14.54
CA ALA A 417 8.77 -13.37 14.33
C ALA A 417 9.05 -13.09 12.85
N LEU A 418 9.08 -14.12 11.98
CA LEU A 418 9.21 -13.95 10.53
C LEU A 418 8.01 -13.18 9.92
N VAL A 419 6.78 -13.47 10.35
CA VAL A 419 5.56 -12.75 9.93
C VAL A 419 5.58 -11.28 10.38
N LEU A 420 6.17 -10.98 11.53
CA LEU A 420 6.43 -9.61 12.01
C LEU A 420 7.65 -8.94 11.34
N GLY A 421 8.23 -9.59 10.33
CA GLY A 421 9.39 -9.09 9.59
C GLY A 421 10.72 -9.15 10.34
N MET A 422 10.82 -9.94 11.42
CA MET A 422 12.02 -10.04 12.24
C MET A 422 13.07 -11.04 11.70
N GLN A 423 14.34 -10.70 11.90
CA GLN A 423 15.48 -11.58 11.69
C GLN A 423 15.58 -12.63 12.79
N THR A 424 15.45 -13.91 12.42
CA THR A 424 15.47 -15.06 13.33
C THR A 424 16.73 -15.93 13.21
N ARG A 425 17.75 -15.48 12.46
CA ARG A 425 18.99 -16.23 12.26
C ARG A 425 19.90 -16.10 13.49
N GLY A 426 20.25 -17.23 14.10
CA GLY A 426 21.23 -17.27 15.19
C GLY A 426 20.74 -16.75 16.54
N ILE A 427 19.43 -16.58 16.73
CA ILE A 427 18.83 -16.30 18.04
C ILE A 427 18.29 -17.59 18.64
N ASP A 428 18.49 -17.77 19.95
CA ASP A 428 17.86 -18.82 20.73
C ASP A 428 16.39 -18.47 21.09
N MET A 429 15.76 -19.33 21.88
CA MET A 429 14.38 -19.16 22.31
C MET A 429 14.19 -18.00 23.29
N GLU A 430 15.15 -17.73 24.18
CA GLU A 430 15.01 -16.68 25.20
C GLU A 430 15.11 -15.29 24.56
N MET A 431 16.10 -15.10 23.69
CA MET A 431 16.27 -13.90 22.88
C MET A 431 15.08 -13.66 21.94
N LEU A 432 14.55 -14.72 21.32
CA LEU A 432 13.35 -14.66 20.47
C LEU A 432 12.12 -14.22 21.27
N LYS A 433 11.89 -14.81 22.45
CA LYS A 433 10.80 -14.39 23.35
C LYS A 433 10.95 -12.93 23.77
N ALA A 434 12.15 -12.49 24.16
CA ALA A 434 12.39 -11.10 24.56
C ALA A 434 12.03 -10.10 23.44
N ARG A 435 12.42 -10.38 22.19
CA ARG A 435 12.07 -9.54 21.03
C ARG A 435 10.56 -9.52 20.74
N LEU A 436 9.90 -10.69 20.85
CA LEU A 436 8.45 -10.79 20.68
C LEU A 436 7.70 -10.02 21.78
N SER A 437 8.14 -10.09 23.05
CA SER A 437 7.58 -9.30 24.15
C SER A 437 7.73 -7.79 23.90
N MET A 438 8.91 -7.33 23.46
CA MET A 438 9.11 -5.90 23.18
C MET A 438 8.31 -5.41 21.97
N TYR A 439 8.08 -6.27 20.96
CA TYR A 439 7.15 -5.94 19.86
C TYR A 439 5.69 -5.92 20.34
N TYR A 440 5.28 -6.86 21.20
CA TYR A 440 3.96 -6.83 21.83
C TYR A 440 3.75 -5.54 22.62
N GLU A 441 4.72 -5.13 23.43
CA GLU A 441 4.68 -3.88 24.19
C GLU A 441 4.60 -2.66 23.27
N ALA A 442 5.40 -2.62 22.19
CA ALA A 442 5.31 -1.57 21.17
C ALA A 442 3.97 -1.58 20.43
N ALA A 443 3.34 -2.73 20.21
CA ALA A 443 2.01 -2.83 19.59
C ALA A 443 0.91 -2.33 20.54
N VAL A 444 0.98 -2.66 21.83
CA VAL A 444 0.06 -2.13 22.86
C VAL A 444 0.22 -0.62 23.00
N GLN A 445 1.45 -0.13 23.13
CA GLN A 445 1.78 1.29 23.27
C GLN A 445 1.69 2.08 21.95
N ASN A 446 1.34 1.44 20.84
CA ASN A 446 1.25 2.06 19.51
C ASN A 446 2.55 2.78 19.05
N THR A 447 3.69 2.13 19.25
CA THR A 447 5.04 2.63 18.93
C THR A 447 5.86 1.66 18.05
N ILE A 448 5.21 0.78 17.29
CA ILE A 448 5.87 -0.19 16.38
C ILE A 448 6.85 0.51 15.42
N GLY A 449 6.46 1.66 14.85
CA GLY A 449 7.33 2.43 13.96
C GLY A 449 8.59 2.93 14.66
N LYS A 450 8.49 3.34 15.94
CA LYS A 450 9.65 3.70 16.78
C LYS A 450 10.58 2.50 16.99
N LEU A 451 10.03 1.32 17.26
CA LEU A 451 10.79 0.08 17.43
C LEU A 451 11.51 -0.34 16.12
N LYS A 452 10.94 -0.07 14.95
CA LYS A 452 11.58 -0.35 13.65
C LYS A 452 12.76 0.59 13.32
N VAL A 453 12.76 1.83 13.81
CA VAL A 453 13.80 2.83 13.50
C VAL A 453 14.85 3.03 14.61
N ASP A 454 14.59 2.60 15.84
CA ASP A 454 15.52 2.80 16.95
C ASP A 454 16.87 2.09 16.76
N LYS A 455 17.95 2.76 17.18
CA LYS A 455 19.34 2.30 16.96
C LYS A 455 19.67 0.97 17.63
N SER A 456 18.98 0.59 18.71
CA SER A 456 19.18 -0.67 19.41
C SER A 456 18.38 -1.85 18.83
N THR A 457 17.26 -1.56 18.17
CA THR A 457 16.28 -2.58 17.74
C THR A 457 16.10 -2.70 16.23
N TYR A 458 16.51 -1.74 15.42
CA TYR A 458 16.35 -1.79 13.94
C TYR A 458 16.96 -3.07 13.31
N MET A 459 18.07 -3.58 13.85
CA MET A 459 18.72 -4.82 13.37
C MET A 459 17.87 -6.07 13.59
N TRP A 460 16.81 -5.99 14.40
CA TRP A 460 15.90 -7.10 14.61
C TRP A 460 14.98 -7.32 13.41
N PHE A 461 14.85 -6.36 12.49
CA PHE A 461 13.94 -6.44 11.34
C PHE A 461 14.71 -6.66 10.04
N SER A 462 14.08 -7.36 9.09
CA SER A 462 14.56 -7.49 7.72
C SER A 462 14.64 -6.12 7.04
N LEU A 463 15.45 -5.98 5.98
CA LEU A 463 15.54 -4.72 5.23
C LEU A 463 14.19 -4.28 4.67
N ASP A 464 13.37 -5.23 4.22
CA ASP A 464 12.06 -4.96 3.61
C ASP A 464 10.95 -4.69 4.65
N SER A 465 11.24 -4.93 5.94
CA SER A 465 10.27 -4.80 7.05
C SER A 465 10.52 -3.59 7.96
N ARG A 466 11.51 -2.75 7.63
CA ARG A 466 11.84 -1.51 8.34
C ARG A 466 12.22 -0.43 7.32
N PRO A 467 12.22 0.86 7.70
CA PRO A 467 12.73 1.91 6.82
C PRO A 467 14.19 1.71 6.46
N SER A 468 14.52 2.01 5.21
CA SER A 468 15.89 2.18 4.74
C SER A 468 16.58 3.28 5.53
N ARG A 469 17.70 2.96 6.16
CA ARG A 469 18.61 3.96 6.76
C ARG A 469 19.50 4.56 5.67
N PRO A 470 20.07 5.76 5.88
CA PRO A 470 21.05 6.34 4.96
C PRO A 470 22.23 5.41 4.64
N ALA A 471 22.59 4.51 5.57
CA ALA A 471 23.64 3.50 5.37
C ALA A 471 23.17 2.27 4.55
N ASP A 472 21.89 1.89 4.63
CA ASP A 472 21.36 0.76 3.84
C ASP A 472 21.25 1.16 2.35
N GLY A 473 20.76 2.37 2.10
CA GLY A 473 20.64 2.96 0.76
C GLY A 473 21.94 3.51 0.18
N LEU A 474 23.06 3.43 0.91
CA LEU A 474 24.33 4.01 0.45
C LEU A 474 24.86 3.29 -0.81
N GLY A 475 24.68 1.97 -0.93
CA GLY A 475 25.06 1.21 -2.13
C GLY A 475 26.49 1.55 -2.62
N PRO A 476 26.67 2.08 -3.84
CA PRO A 476 27.97 2.52 -4.36
C PRO A 476 28.37 3.96 -4.00
N TYR A 477 27.51 4.75 -3.34
CA TYR A 477 27.78 6.15 -3.01
C TYR A 477 28.92 6.28 -1.98
N LYS A 478 29.88 7.16 -2.28
CA LYS A 478 31.07 7.38 -1.44
C LYS A 478 30.77 8.14 -0.14
N LEU A 479 29.74 8.99 -0.14
CA LEU A 479 29.46 9.95 0.92
C LEU A 479 28.05 9.71 1.48
N MET A 480 27.95 9.66 2.81
CA MET A 480 26.67 9.64 3.50
C MET A 480 26.09 11.06 3.52
N PRO A 481 24.80 11.27 3.18
CA PRO A 481 24.19 12.58 3.30
C PRO A 481 24.17 13.02 4.77
N LEU A 482 24.18 14.34 4.99
CA LEU A 482 23.92 14.89 6.32
C LEU A 482 22.52 14.45 6.76
N LYS A 483 22.37 14.11 8.04
CA LYS A 483 21.08 13.74 8.59
C LYS A 483 20.24 15.02 8.76
N GLU A 484 19.31 15.25 7.84
CA GLU A 484 18.27 16.26 8.01
C GLU A 484 17.41 15.93 9.25
N GLU A 485 17.01 16.97 9.98
CA GLU A 485 16.10 16.82 11.11
C GLU A 485 14.67 16.60 10.61
N ALA A 486 13.93 15.71 11.27
CA ALA A 486 12.55 15.45 10.91
C ALA A 486 11.69 16.70 11.20
N PHE A 487 10.95 17.18 10.20
CA PHE A 487 10.08 18.34 10.37
C PHE A 487 9.03 18.09 11.46
N SER A 488 8.98 19.01 12.42
CA SER A 488 8.05 19.00 13.55
C SER A 488 7.61 20.43 13.87
N ILE A 489 6.40 20.57 14.43
CA ILE A 489 5.90 21.82 15.00
C ILE A 489 6.03 21.81 16.52
N THR A 490 6.27 22.97 17.09
CA THR A 490 6.31 23.18 18.55
C THR A 490 4.90 23.33 19.12
N SER A 491 4.76 23.47 20.45
CA SER A 491 3.48 23.87 21.05
C SER A 491 3.12 25.32 20.73
N GLU A 492 4.13 26.19 20.59
CA GLU A 492 3.97 27.60 20.22
C GLU A 492 3.47 27.73 18.77
N ASP A 493 4.05 26.96 17.84
CA ASP A 493 3.53 26.84 16.47
C ASP A 493 2.05 26.42 16.47
N GLN A 494 1.70 25.41 17.27
CA GLN A 494 0.34 24.88 17.33
C GLN A 494 -0.65 25.92 17.89
N GLU A 495 -0.28 26.64 18.95
CA GLU A 495 -1.14 27.64 19.57
C GLU A 495 -1.29 28.91 18.70
N ARG A 496 -0.20 29.32 18.03
CA ARG A 496 -0.26 30.37 17.01
C ARG A 496 -1.21 29.98 15.87
N LEU A 497 -1.14 28.75 15.37
CA LEU A 497 -2.07 28.25 14.34
C LEU A 497 -3.52 28.26 14.84
N ARG A 498 -3.81 27.85 16.09
CA ARG A 498 -5.18 27.94 16.64
C ARG A 498 -5.69 29.38 16.66
N THR A 499 -4.86 30.30 17.13
CA THR A 499 -5.18 31.73 17.22
C THR A 499 -5.44 32.33 15.82
N GLU A 500 -4.56 32.05 14.85
CA GLU A 500 -4.72 32.49 13.45
C GLU A 500 -5.99 31.93 12.77
N LEU A 501 -6.43 30.73 13.16
CA LEU A 501 -7.57 30.02 12.57
C LEU A 501 -8.89 30.26 13.31
N GLY A 502 -8.90 31.09 14.36
CA GLY A 502 -10.10 31.34 15.18
C GLY A 502 -10.59 30.13 15.98
N ILE A 503 -9.71 29.16 16.27
CA ILE A 503 -10.04 27.96 17.04
C ILE A 503 -10.12 28.32 18.53
N ASP A 504 -11.30 28.17 19.15
CA ASP A 504 -11.43 28.25 20.60
C ASP A 504 -10.78 27.01 21.24
N ALA A 505 -9.59 27.21 21.83
CA ALA A 505 -8.84 26.17 22.51
C ALA A 505 -9.50 25.72 23.83
N GLN A 506 -10.33 26.55 24.46
CA GLN A 506 -11.09 26.19 25.66
C GLN A 506 -12.30 25.31 25.29
N GLU A 507 -13.04 25.68 24.25
CA GLU A 507 -14.12 24.85 23.70
C GLU A 507 -13.57 23.49 23.23
N TRP A 508 -12.50 23.47 22.43
CA TRP A 508 -11.87 22.22 21.99
C TRP A 508 -11.43 21.35 23.18
N HIS A 509 -10.88 21.96 24.23
CA HIS A 509 -10.48 21.22 25.43
C HIS A 509 -11.68 20.69 26.22
N ALA A 510 -12.74 21.47 26.40
CA ALA A 510 -13.90 21.10 27.22
C ALA A 510 -14.88 20.16 26.51
N VAL A 511 -15.21 20.44 25.24
CA VAL A 511 -16.18 19.70 24.43
C VAL A 511 -15.53 18.50 23.75
N GLY A 512 -14.29 18.66 23.26
CA GLY A 512 -13.62 17.67 22.40
C GLY A 512 -14.13 17.63 20.96
N SER A 513 -14.92 18.63 20.55
CA SER A 513 -15.48 18.79 19.21
C SER A 513 -15.52 20.28 18.88
N ILE A 514 -15.34 20.64 17.60
CA ILE A 514 -15.46 22.03 17.11
C ILE A 514 -16.00 22.03 15.68
N VAL A 515 -16.78 23.05 15.32
CA VAL A 515 -17.30 23.29 13.96
C VAL A 515 -16.64 24.55 13.40
N LEU A 516 -16.08 24.45 12.19
CA LEU A 516 -15.26 25.51 11.58
C LEU A 516 -15.62 25.71 10.10
N ASP A 517 -15.56 26.95 9.63
CA ASP A 517 -15.63 27.27 8.21
C ASP A 517 -14.33 26.84 7.51
N CYS A 518 -14.45 25.99 6.49
CA CYS A 518 -13.27 25.44 5.79
C CYS A 518 -13.45 25.40 4.27
N PHE A 519 -14.63 25.00 3.79
CA PHE A 519 -14.92 24.72 2.39
C PHE A 519 -15.94 25.66 1.73
N GLU A 520 -16.28 26.79 2.38
CA GLU A 520 -17.12 27.86 1.80
C GLU A 520 -16.63 28.31 0.40
N TRP A 521 -15.31 28.32 0.21
CA TRP A 521 -14.66 28.66 -1.05
C TRP A 521 -15.11 27.80 -2.25
N TRP A 522 -15.65 26.60 -2.04
CA TRP A 522 -16.24 25.78 -3.12
C TRP A 522 -17.44 26.44 -3.80
N SER A 523 -18.11 27.38 -3.12
CA SER A 523 -19.24 28.15 -3.66
C SER A 523 -18.83 29.53 -4.19
N ILE A 524 -17.64 30.03 -3.80
CA ILE A 524 -17.18 31.40 -4.07
C ILE A 524 -16.14 31.45 -5.20
N VAL A 525 -15.16 30.55 -5.18
CA VAL A 525 -14.07 30.54 -6.17
C VAL A 525 -14.61 29.96 -7.46
N THR A 526 -14.56 30.77 -8.52
CA THR A 526 -15.03 30.39 -9.85
C THR A 526 -13.87 29.95 -10.75
N TYR A 527 -14.21 29.18 -11.77
CA TYR A 527 -13.29 28.77 -12.82
C TYR A 527 -12.72 29.99 -13.58
N SER A 528 -11.39 30.05 -13.65
CA SER A 528 -10.62 31.11 -14.33
C SER A 528 -9.66 30.59 -15.40
N GLY A 529 -9.71 29.29 -15.73
CA GLY A 529 -8.88 28.65 -16.74
C GLY A 529 -9.30 28.97 -18.19
N PRO A 530 -8.67 28.31 -19.18
CA PRO A 530 -8.84 28.64 -20.61
C PRO A 530 -10.19 28.21 -21.21
N LEU A 531 -10.96 27.33 -20.58
CA LEU A 531 -12.20 26.80 -21.16
C LEU A 531 -13.40 27.73 -20.91
N GLU A 532 -13.76 28.53 -21.92
CA GLU A 532 -14.81 29.56 -21.81
C GLU A 532 -16.15 29.03 -21.27
N HIS A 533 -16.56 27.82 -21.68
CA HIS A 533 -17.82 27.21 -21.25
C HIS A 533 -17.84 26.74 -19.78
N LEU A 534 -16.70 26.80 -19.08
CA LEU A 534 -16.60 26.55 -17.65
C LEU A 534 -16.58 27.85 -16.82
N ARG A 535 -16.48 29.04 -17.44
CA ARG A 535 -16.42 30.33 -16.72
C ARG A 535 -17.61 30.49 -15.77
N GLY A 536 -17.31 30.90 -14.54
CA GLY A 536 -18.32 31.05 -13.48
C GLY A 536 -18.77 29.73 -12.83
N LYS A 537 -18.40 28.55 -13.33
CA LYS A 537 -18.61 27.29 -12.60
C LYS A 537 -17.77 27.27 -11.32
N THR A 538 -18.28 26.59 -10.31
CA THR A 538 -17.65 26.43 -8.99
C THR A 538 -17.56 24.94 -8.62
N ILE A 539 -16.69 24.59 -7.67
CA ILE A 539 -16.55 23.20 -7.20
C ILE A 539 -17.87 22.70 -6.59
N LYS A 540 -18.66 23.54 -5.90
CA LYS A 540 -19.93 23.11 -5.29
C LYS A 540 -20.90 22.52 -6.32
N GLY A 541 -21.00 23.15 -7.50
CA GLY A 541 -21.82 22.63 -8.61
C GLY A 541 -21.34 21.28 -9.14
N VAL A 542 -20.01 21.09 -9.25
CA VAL A 542 -19.40 19.79 -9.59
C VAL A 542 -19.77 18.72 -8.56
N ILE A 543 -19.60 19.03 -7.27
CA ILE A 543 -19.89 18.11 -6.17
C ILE A 543 -21.38 17.72 -6.15
N ASP A 544 -22.28 18.69 -6.32
CA ASP A 544 -23.72 18.41 -6.35
C ASP A 544 -24.08 17.43 -7.48
N GLU A 545 -23.54 17.64 -8.69
CA GLU A 545 -23.75 16.71 -9.81
C GLU A 545 -23.06 15.34 -9.61
N GLU A 546 -21.86 15.28 -9.00
CA GLU A 546 -21.20 14.01 -8.65
C GLU A 546 -22.05 13.20 -7.66
N PHE A 547 -22.59 13.82 -6.61
CA PHE A 547 -23.40 13.12 -5.60
C PHE A 547 -24.65 12.47 -6.22
N ASP A 548 -25.34 13.16 -7.12
CA ASP A 548 -26.49 12.62 -7.85
C ASP A 548 -26.08 11.48 -8.80
N MET A 549 -24.95 11.63 -9.50
CA MET A 549 -24.39 10.58 -10.37
C MET A 549 -24.06 9.32 -9.57
N TYR A 550 -23.29 9.42 -8.49
CA TYR A 550 -22.95 8.27 -7.65
C TYR A 550 -24.20 7.65 -7.01
N LEU A 551 -25.21 8.44 -6.63
CA LEU A 551 -26.47 7.91 -6.11
C LEU A 551 -27.26 7.13 -7.17
N ALA A 552 -27.26 7.58 -8.43
CA ALA A 552 -27.86 6.84 -9.55
C ALA A 552 -27.15 5.51 -9.83
N HIS A 553 -25.85 5.41 -9.54
CA HIS A 553 -25.04 4.19 -9.63
C HIS A 553 -25.01 3.33 -8.36
N LEU A 554 -25.75 3.69 -7.30
CA LEU A 554 -25.76 2.97 -6.02
C LEU A 554 -26.82 1.85 -6.00
N ARG A 555 -26.39 0.59 -6.08
CA ARG A 555 -27.28 -0.57 -5.89
C ARG A 555 -27.65 -0.83 -4.42
N LYS A 556 -28.73 -1.57 -4.20
CA LYS A 556 -28.95 -2.29 -2.93
C LYS A 556 -28.07 -3.53 -2.89
N ILE A 557 -27.68 -3.96 -1.69
CA ILE A 557 -26.90 -5.19 -1.48
C ILE A 557 -27.77 -6.14 -0.67
N ASN A 558 -27.98 -7.37 -1.15
CA ASN A 558 -28.84 -8.38 -0.51
C ASN A 558 -30.25 -7.84 -0.18
N ASN A 559 -30.83 -7.04 -1.10
CA ASN A 559 -32.08 -6.27 -0.94
C ASN A 559 -32.13 -5.27 0.24
N LYS A 560 -31.06 -5.12 1.02
CA LYS A 560 -30.98 -4.17 2.13
C LYS A 560 -30.82 -2.73 1.61
N ASN A 561 -31.44 -1.79 2.32
CA ASN A 561 -31.26 -0.36 2.05
C ASN A 561 -29.85 0.07 2.48
N ASN A 562 -29.34 1.16 1.90
CA ASN A 562 -28.01 1.66 2.22
C ASN A 562 -27.94 2.53 3.49
N TYR A 563 -29.05 2.76 4.19
CA TYR A 563 -29.15 3.57 5.43
C TYR A 563 -28.53 4.98 5.27
N GLY A 564 -28.75 5.64 4.13
CA GLY A 564 -28.17 6.95 3.79
C GLY A 564 -26.67 6.96 3.47
N TRP A 565 -26.00 5.80 3.37
CA TRP A 565 -24.58 5.72 3.00
C TRP A 565 -24.38 5.57 1.49
N LEU A 566 -23.49 6.38 0.91
CA LEU A 566 -23.17 6.38 -0.52
C LEU A 566 -21.91 5.55 -0.77
N ARG A 567 -22.04 4.23 -0.58
CA ARG A 567 -20.92 3.27 -0.40
C ARG A 567 -20.02 3.10 -1.63
N ASN A 568 -20.48 3.48 -2.82
CA ASN A 568 -19.73 3.46 -4.07
C ASN A 568 -18.88 4.73 -4.31
N MET A 569 -19.10 5.81 -3.55
CA MET A 569 -18.40 7.09 -3.73
C MET A 569 -17.22 7.20 -2.75
N LEU A 570 -16.05 6.70 -3.15
CA LEU A 570 -14.81 6.78 -2.37
C LEU A 570 -13.79 7.79 -2.90
N HIS A 571 -13.78 8.07 -4.20
CA HIS A 571 -12.76 8.91 -4.85
C HIS A 571 -13.34 9.89 -5.89
N SER A 572 -14.51 10.47 -5.60
CA SER A 572 -15.04 11.59 -6.37
C SER A 572 -14.04 12.75 -6.43
N LEU A 573 -14.14 13.63 -7.43
CA LEU A 573 -13.32 14.84 -7.53
C LEU A 573 -13.49 15.73 -6.29
N GLY A 574 -14.73 15.88 -5.79
CA GLY A 574 -15.05 16.51 -4.51
C GLY A 574 -14.31 15.89 -3.33
N GLN A 575 -14.25 14.56 -3.24
CA GLN A 575 -13.49 13.88 -2.20
C GLN A 575 -11.98 14.05 -2.37
N GLN A 576 -11.46 13.99 -3.60
CA GLN A 576 -10.04 14.14 -3.87
C GLN A 576 -9.53 15.56 -3.60
N VAL A 577 -10.29 16.61 -3.91
CA VAL A 577 -9.90 18.00 -3.61
C VAL A 577 -9.98 18.29 -2.11
N MET A 578 -11.03 17.82 -1.44
CA MET A 578 -11.21 17.94 0.01
C MET A 578 -10.04 17.35 0.81
N ARG A 579 -9.54 16.17 0.41
CA ARG A 579 -8.41 15.46 1.04
C ARG A 579 -7.05 16.09 0.75
N GLN A 580 -6.99 17.04 -0.17
CA GLN A 580 -5.76 17.70 -0.62
C GLN A 580 -5.68 19.18 -0.19
N ASP A 581 -6.75 19.73 0.41
CA ASP A 581 -6.84 21.14 0.84
C ASP A 581 -5.84 21.45 1.98
N PRO A 582 -4.92 22.41 1.79
CA PRO A 582 -3.92 22.75 2.79
C PRO A 582 -4.51 23.32 4.09
N LEU A 583 -5.60 24.11 4.04
CA LEU A 583 -6.24 24.66 5.23
C LEU A 583 -6.77 23.52 6.11
N TYR A 584 -7.44 22.54 5.50
CA TYR A 584 -7.98 21.41 6.23
C TYR A 584 -6.88 20.53 6.88
N TYR A 585 -5.73 20.38 6.22
CA TYR A 585 -4.54 19.79 6.83
C TYR A 585 -3.96 20.61 8.00
N ILE A 586 -3.93 21.95 7.87
CA ILE A 586 -3.48 22.84 8.95
C ILE A 586 -4.40 22.72 10.18
N LEU A 587 -5.72 22.67 10.00
CA LEU A 587 -6.69 22.45 11.08
C LEU A 587 -6.37 21.18 11.87
N TYR A 588 -6.02 20.09 11.18
CA TYR A 588 -5.58 18.85 11.84
C TYR A 588 -4.29 19.03 12.63
N CYS A 589 -3.28 19.70 12.07
CA CYS A 589 -2.03 19.97 12.80
C CYS A 589 -2.26 20.88 14.03
N ALA A 590 -3.21 21.82 13.96
CA ALA A 590 -3.59 22.70 15.07
C ALA A 590 -4.35 21.94 16.19
N LEU A 591 -5.20 20.98 15.85
CA LEU A 591 -6.10 20.30 16.78
C LEU A 591 -5.53 18.98 17.36
N ARG A 592 -4.67 18.26 16.62
CA ARG A 592 -4.13 16.96 17.07
C ARG A 592 -3.25 17.09 18.34
N PRO A 593 -3.49 16.27 19.38
CA PRO A 593 -2.73 16.35 20.63
C PRO A 593 -1.27 15.90 20.49
N ASP A 594 -0.94 15.08 19.48
CA ASP A 594 0.42 14.60 19.22
C ASP A 594 1.30 15.55 18.39
N ARG A 595 0.72 16.63 17.84
CA ARG A 595 1.37 17.55 16.88
C ARG A 595 1.94 16.84 15.64
N ASN A 596 1.42 15.67 15.27
CA ASN A 596 1.91 14.95 14.10
C ASN A 596 1.58 15.72 12.82
N THR A 597 2.58 15.90 11.95
CA THR A 597 2.45 16.57 10.65
C THR A 597 2.54 15.59 9.48
N ASN A 598 2.89 14.33 9.73
CA ASN A 598 2.96 13.29 8.70
C ASN A 598 1.59 12.62 8.64
N LEU A 599 0.65 13.30 7.97
CA LEU A 599 -0.76 12.94 7.94
C LEU A 599 -1.15 12.47 6.54
N VAL A 600 -1.81 11.32 6.44
CA VAL A 600 -2.30 10.76 5.18
C VAL A 600 -3.80 10.57 5.25
N SER A 601 -4.51 10.90 4.18
CA SER A 601 -5.95 10.75 4.11
C SER A 601 -6.34 9.29 3.95
N TYR A 602 -7.32 8.84 4.74
CA TYR A 602 -7.95 7.55 4.57
C TYR A 602 -9.10 7.68 3.55
N PRO A 603 -9.12 6.90 2.44
CA PRO A 603 -10.24 6.91 1.52
C PRO A 603 -11.44 6.24 2.17
N TYR A 604 -12.53 6.99 2.31
CA TYR A 604 -13.76 6.57 2.96
C TYR A 604 -14.97 7.07 2.18
N TYR A 605 -16.06 6.31 2.24
CA TYR A 605 -17.27 6.56 1.46
C TYR A 605 -18.11 7.72 2.03
N ALA A 606 -18.85 8.39 1.16
CA ALA A 606 -19.72 9.51 1.54
C ALA A 606 -21.05 9.05 2.18
N LYS A 607 -21.81 10.01 2.71
CA LYS A 607 -23.24 9.86 3.03
C LYS A 607 -24.08 10.68 2.07
N TYR A 608 -25.20 10.12 1.63
CA TYR A 608 -26.29 10.80 0.96
C TYR A 608 -27.58 10.26 1.57
N ALA A 609 -27.94 10.77 2.75
CA ALA A 609 -29.17 10.43 3.43
C ALA A 609 -30.33 11.26 2.87
N ARG A 610 -31.51 10.64 2.76
CA ARG A 610 -32.75 11.27 2.29
C ARG A 610 -33.86 11.10 3.33
N PRO A 611 -34.93 11.92 3.30
CA PRO A 611 -36.04 11.81 4.24
C PRO A 611 -36.58 10.37 4.34
N GLY A 612 -36.63 9.83 5.56
CA GLY A 612 -37.05 8.45 5.83
C GLY A 612 -35.93 7.41 5.89
N ASP A 613 -34.68 7.72 5.52
CA ASP A 613 -33.56 6.80 5.72
C ASP A 613 -33.31 6.55 7.22
N SER A 614 -33.12 5.27 7.61
CA SER A 614 -32.86 4.90 9.00
C SER A 614 -31.40 5.17 9.38
N THR A 615 -31.11 6.40 9.80
CA THR A 615 -29.78 6.88 10.19
C THR A 615 -29.50 6.84 11.70
N ALA A 616 -30.42 6.31 12.52
CA ALA A 616 -30.25 6.27 13.97
C ALA A 616 -29.17 5.27 14.39
N PHE A 617 -28.04 5.76 14.92
CA PHE A 617 -27.02 4.92 15.57
C PHE A 617 -26.20 5.73 16.58
N ARG A 618 -25.57 5.03 17.54
CA ARG A 618 -24.64 5.57 18.54
C ARG A 618 -23.49 4.59 18.71
N HIS A 619 -22.26 5.07 18.64
CA HIS A 619 -21.05 4.25 18.71
C HIS A 619 -19.81 5.07 19.11
N ILE A 620 -18.70 4.38 19.33
CA ILE A 620 -17.35 4.95 19.36
C ILE A 620 -16.44 4.09 18.47
N ASP A 621 -15.68 4.72 17.58
CA ASP A 621 -14.87 4.07 16.55
C ASP A 621 -13.58 3.40 17.06
N LEU A 622 -13.38 3.42 18.37
CA LEU A 622 -12.25 2.81 19.07
C LEU A 622 -12.76 1.88 20.17
N ASN A 623 -12.01 0.80 20.40
CA ASN A 623 -12.21 -0.07 21.55
C ASN A 623 -11.97 0.72 22.85
N ILE A 624 -13.02 0.91 23.65
CA ILE A 624 -13.00 1.76 24.87
C ILE A 624 -11.91 1.31 25.86
N LYS A 625 -11.76 0.00 26.06
CA LYS A 625 -10.76 -0.58 26.98
C LYS A 625 -9.32 -0.32 26.53
N GLN A 626 -9.02 -0.52 25.24
CA GLN A 626 -7.69 -0.24 24.67
C GLN A 626 -7.41 1.27 24.63
N LEU A 627 -8.43 2.10 24.37
CA LEU A 627 -8.30 3.56 24.41
C LEU A 627 -7.95 4.08 25.82
N ALA A 628 -8.63 3.56 26.85
CA ALA A 628 -8.31 3.87 28.24
C ALA A 628 -6.89 3.36 28.63
N GLN A 629 -6.60 2.08 28.36
CA GLN A 629 -5.36 1.44 28.83
C GLN A 629 -4.09 1.86 28.09
N SER A 630 -4.19 2.17 26.79
CA SER A 630 -2.99 2.38 25.95
C SER A 630 -3.04 3.60 25.04
N ARG A 631 -4.13 4.39 25.07
CA ARG A 631 -4.34 5.54 24.18
C ARG A 631 -4.25 5.17 22.68
N ARG A 632 -4.54 3.91 22.32
CA ARG A 632 -4.59 3.45 20.91
C ARG A 632 -5.56 4.32 20.12
N GLY A 633 -5.07 4.99 19.08
CA GLY A 633 -5.89 5.87 18.23
C GLY A 633 -6.31 7.20 18.86
N ALA A 634 -5.84 7.55 20.07
CA ALA A 634 -6.25 8.76 20.79
C ALA A 634 -6.00 10.09 20.04
N SER A 635 -5.06 10.10 19.10
CA SER A 635 -4.74 11.27 18.24
C SER A 635 -5.47 11.26 16.89
N MET A 636 -6.19 10.19 16.54
CA MET A 636 -6.85 10.00 15.25
C MET A 636 -8.17 10.80 15.19
N ILE A 637 -8.09 12.12 15.24
CA ILE A 637 -9.25 13.01 15.21
C ILE A 637 -10.07 12.82 13.93
N GLN A 638 -11.38 12.87 14.08
CA GLN A 638 -12.35 12.57 13.03
C GLN A 638 -12.87 13.87 12.42
N GLY A 639 -13.09 13.87 11.12
CA GLY A 639 -13.57 15.03 10.37
C GLY A 639 -14.81 14.70 9.55
N THR A 640 -15.80 15.59 9.56
CA THR A 640 -16.98 15.51 8.70
C THR A 640 -17.23 16.86 8.04
N VAL A 641 -17.25 16.90 6.71
CA VAL A 641 -17.67 18.08 5.94
C VAL A 641 -19.14 17.93 5.58
N SER A 642 -19.96 18.93 5.90
CA SER A 642 -21.35 18.97 5.44
C SER A 642 -21.47 19.68 4.10
N LEU A 643 -22.32 19.17 3.21
CA LEU A 643 -22.64 19.78 1.91
C LEU A 643 -24.02 20.46 1.88
N ASP A 644 -24.81 20.19 2.91
CA ASP A 644 -26.15 20.73 3.17
C ASP A 644 -26.15 21.37 4.57
N ASN A 645 -27.14 22.20 4.90
CA ASN A 645 -27.28 22.73 6.25
C ASN A 645 -27.91 21.67 7.16
N GLU A 646 -27.17 21.17 8.14
CA GLU A 646 -27.71 20.28 9.18
C GLU A 646 -28.51 21.10 10.22
N GLU A 647 -29.61 20.55 10.72
CA GLU A 647 -30.41 21.13 11.82
C GLU A 647 -30.27 20.26 13.07
N GLU A 648 -30.59 20.80 14.26
CA GLU A 648 -30.42 20.09 15.55
C GLU A 648 -31.08 18.70 15.58
N ASP A 649 -32.21 18.54 14.89
CA ASP A 649 -32.98 17.30 14.83
C ASP A 649 -32.60 16.34 13.68
N ASP A 650 -31.57 16.69 12.89
CA ASP A 650 -31.09 15.93 11.74
C ASP A 650 -29.59 16.18 11.46
N CYS A 651 -28.76 16.05 12.51
CA CYS A 651 -27.32 16.24 12.46
C CYS A 651 -26.57 15.05 13.09
N THR A 652 -25.28 15.24 13.40
CA THR A 652 -24.52 14.32 14.25
C THR A 652 -24.75 14.68 15.71
N ILE A 653 -24.87 13.66 16.56
CA ILE A 653 -24.90 13.80 18.02
C ILE A 653 -23.58 13.30 18.62
N ILE A 654 -23.13 13.91 19.72
CA ILE A 654 -21.96 13.48 20.49
C ILE A 654 -22.29 13.44 21.99
N LEU A 655 -21.44 12.76 22.78
CA LEU A 655 -21.35 13.00 24.23
C LEU A 655 -20.17 13.95 24.49
N PRO A 656 -20.39 15.28 24.64
CA PRO A 656 -19.30 16.24 24.82
C PRO A 656 -18.55 16.00 26.14
N GLY A 657 -17.24 16.26 26.17
CA GLY A 657 -16.41 16.13 27.38
C GLY A 657 -16.03 14.70 27.79
N MET A 658 -16.60 13.65 27.16
CA MET A 658 -16.33 12.26 27.54
C MET A 658 -14.86 11.82 27.40
N HIS A 659 -14.04 12.56 26.65
CA HIS A 659 -12.59 12.33 26.56
C HIS A 659 -11.88 12.50 27.92
N HIS A 660 -12.43 13.29 28.84
CA HIS A 660 -11.93 13.42 30.22
C HIS A 660 -12.29 12.22 31.11
N HIS A 661 -13.33 11.47 30.77
CA HIS A 661 -13.93 10.42 31.61
C HIS A 661 -13.68 8.99 31.09
N ILE A 662 -12.97 8.83 29.97
CA ILE A 662 -12.79 7.54 29.29
C ILE A 662 -12.23 6.43 30.20
N ASP A 663 -11.34 6.75 31.13
CA ASP A 663 -10.72 5.79 32.07
C ASP A 663 -11.64 5.38 33.23
N GLU A 664 -12.66 6.18 33.51
CA GLU A 664 -13.69 5.87 34.50
C GLU A 664 -14.84 5.11 33.86
N TRP A 665 -15.34 5.60 32.73
CA TRP A 665 -16.38 4.95 31.94
C TRP A 665 -15.97 3.55 31.47
N ALA A 666 -14.70 3.35 31.06
CA ALA A 666 -14.18 2.03 30.71
C ALA A 666 -14.24 1.02 31.88
N ARG A 667 -14.02 1.47 33.13
CA ARG A 667 -14.15 0.62 34.32
C ARG A 667 -15.60 0.29 34.61
N GLN A 668 -16.50 1.27 34.54
CA GLN A 668 -17.93 1.05 34.75
C GLN A 668 -18.53 0.09 33.70
N ILE A 669 -18.10 0.17 32.45
CA ILE A 669 -18.46 -0.80 31.39
C ILE A 669 -17.92 -2.21 31.69
N GLU A 670 -16.73 -2.34 32.28
CA GLU A 670 -16.17 -3.62 32.71
C GLU A 670 -16.90 -4.19 33.93
N ASP A 671 -17.23 -3.35 34.92
CA ASP A 671 -18.02 -3.72 36.11
C ASP A 671 -19.46 -4.16 35.75
N ARG A 672 -20.05 -3.61 34.68
CA ARG A 672 -21.34 -4.02 34.11
C ARG A 672 -21.27 -5.28 33.24
N GLY A 673 -20.08 -5.83 32.97
CA GLY A 673 -19.90 -6.96 32.05
C GLY A 673 -20.11 -6.63 30.57
N LEU A 674 -20.13 -5.34 30.19
CA LEU A 674 -20.34 -4.86 28.81
C LEU A 674 -19.02 -4.65 28.04
N SER A 675 -17.87 -4.89 28.68
CA SER A 675 -16.55 -4.72 28.07
C SER A 675 -16.28 -5.79 27.02
N SER A 676 -15.85 -5.38 25.83
CA SER A 676 -15.52 -6.27 24.71
C SER A 676 -14.19 -5.91 24.06
N ASP A 677 -13.60 -6.85 23.32
CA ASP A 677 -12.37 -6.65 22.52
C ASP A 677 -12.66 -6.15 21.09
N ALA A 678 -13.90 -5.77 20.77
CA ALA A 678 -14.28 -5.28 19.44
C ALA A 678 -13.61 -3.94 19.11
N PHE A 679 -13.17 -3.74 17.86
CA PHE A 679 -12.47 -2.50 17.45
C PHE A 679 -13.33 -1.23 17.49
N VAL A 680 -14.65 -1.38 17.40
CA VAL A 680 -15.68 -0.32 17.40
C VAL A 680 -16.79 -0.79 18.33
N HIS A 681 -17.25 0.06 19.25
CA HIS A 681 -18.29 -0.28 20.22
C HIS A 681 -19.60 0.46 19.88
N ARG A 682 -20.71 -0.27 19.75
CA ARG A 682 -22.06 0.31 19.72
C ARG A 682 -22.44 0.73 21.14
N ILE A 683 -22.99 1.93 21.31
CA ILE A 683 -23.40 2.44 22.62
C ILE A 683 -24.92 2.28 22.75
N SER A 684 -25.36 1.30 23.53
CA SER A 684 -26.75 1.15 23.99
C SER A 684 -27.02 1.99 25.25
N ALA A 685 -28.25 1.97 25.76
CA ALA A 685 -28.58 2.57 27.04
C ALA A 685 -27.78 1.94 28.20
N ASP A 686 -27.48 0.64 28.15
CA ASP A 686 -26.72 -0.06 29.19
C ASP A 686 -25.25 0.42 29.27
N HIS A 687 -24.71 0.82 28.12
CA HIS A 687 -23.36 1.38 28.00
C HIS A 687 -23.29 2.84 28.47
N PHE A 688 -24.36 3.61 28.29
CA PHE A 688 -24.45 5.01 28.74
C PHE A 688 -25.90 5.35 29.11
N ASN A 689 -26.21 5.30 30.40
CA ASN A 689 -27.54 5.51 30.99
C ASN A 689 -27.69 6.90 31.64
N GLU A 690 -28.80 7.13 32.34
CA GLU A 690 -29.05 8.40 33.04
C GLU A 690 -28.11 8.65 34.23
N ASP A 691 -27.68 7.59 34.92
CA ASP A 691 -26.70 7.71 36.01
C ASP A 691 -25.32 8.11 35.45
N ASP A 692 -24.93 7.57 34.29
CA ASP A 692 -23.71 8.00 33.56
C ASP A 692 -23.80 9.46 33.15
N ALA A 693 -24.93 9.86 32.55
CA ALA A 693 -25.18 11.24 32.13
C ALA A 693 -25.08 12.22 33.30
N LYS A 694 -25.58 11.82 34.47
CA LYS A 694 -25.50 12.59 35.71
C LYS A 694 -24.11 12.57 36.36
N ALA A 695 -23.41 11.44 36.32
CA ALA A 695 -22.07 11.27 36.91
C ALA A 695 -21.00 12.05 36.13
N PHE A 696 -21.07 12.00 34.79
CA PHE A 696 -20.15 12.70 33.89
C PHE A 696 -20.63 14.09 33.48
N GLY A 697 -21.84 14.50 33.88
CA GLY A 697 -22.40 15.82 33.62
C GLY A 697 -22.61 16.13 32.13
N THR A 698 -22.96 15.11 31.33
CA THR A 698 -23.02 15.20 29.86
C THR A 698 -24.15 14.36 29.28
N SER A 699 -24.65 14.73 28.11
CA SER A 699 -25.75 14.04 27.43
C SER A 699 -25.61 14.13 25.91
N TRP A 700 -26.39 13.31 25.18
CA TRP A 700 -26.35 13.26 23.72
C TRP A 700 -26.76 14.62 23.12
N THR A 701 -25.76 15.37 22.66
CA THR A 701 -25.88 16.76 22.24
C THR A 701 -25.73 16.86 20.73
N SER A 702 -26.64 17.57 20.08
CA SER A 702 -26.61 17.85 18.65
C SER A 702 -25.45 18.77 18.26
N GLN A 703 -24.88 18.53 17.08
CA GLN A 703 -23.73 19.26 16.54
C GLN A 703 -23.98 19.61 15.06
N PRO A 704 -24.94 20.50 14.76
CA PRO A 704 -25.24 20.89 13.39
C PRO A 704 -24.05 21.58 12.71
N CYS A 705 -24.00 21.51 11.39
CA CYS A 705 -23.01 22.17 10.54
C CYS A 705 -23.71 22.78 9.33
N CYS A 706 -23.34 24.00 8.96
CA CYS A 706 -23.75 24.60 7.70
C CYS A 706 -23.04 23.94 6.51
N ALA A 707 -23.58 24.12 5.30
CA ALA A 707 -22.92 23.67 4.08
C ALA A 707 -21.53 24.32 3.92
N GLY A 708 -20.49 23.51 3.69
CA GLY A 708 -19.10 23.95 3.60
C GLY A 708 -18.36 24.03 4.95
N GLN A 709 -19.06 23.86 6.07
CA GLN A 709 -18.42 23.71 7.39
C GLN A 709 -17.88 22.30 7.60
N VAL A 710 -16.86 22.22 8.46
CA VAL A 710 -16.27 20.98 8.91
C VAL A 710 -16.38 20.85 10.42
N ARG A 711 -16.88 19.71 10.88
CA ARG A 711 -16.83 19.29 12.28
C ARG A 711 -15.62 18.41 12.48
N ILE A 712 -14.76 18.80 13.41
CA ILE A 712 -13.59 18.01 13.82
C ILE A 712 -13.83 17.57 15.27
N THR A 713 -13.56 16.30 15.58
CA THR A 713 -13.93 15.68 16.87
C THR A 713 -12.83 14.74 17.37
N LEU A 714 -12.57 14.74 18.67
CA LEU A 714 -11.66 13.80 19.34
C LEU A 714 -12.21 12.37 19.24
N PRO A 715 -11.38 11.36 18.95
CA PRO A 715 -11.83 9.98 18.74
C PRO A 715 -12.26 9.26 20.03
N HIS A 716 -12.14 9.94 21.17
CA HIS A 716 -12.63 9.48 22.46
C HIS A 716 -14.13 9.73 22.65
N LEU A 717 -14.76 10.57 21.83
CA LEU A 717 -16.17 10.91 22.01
C LEU A 717 -17.06 9.84 21.37
N PRO A 718 -17.99 9.24 22.15
CA PRO A 718 -19.13 8.56 21.60
C PRO A 718 -19.95 9.52 20.74
N HIS A 719 -20.28 9.07 19.53
CA HIS A 719 -20.98 9.88 18.55
C HIS A 719 -21.94 9.03 17.71
N GLY A 720 -22.84 9.71 16.99
CA GLY A 720 -23.93 9.06 16.30
C GLY A 720 -24.67 10.01 15.36
N ALA A 721 -25.84 9.57 14.92
CA ALA A 721 -26.81 10.43 14.24
C ALA A 721 -28.21 10.12 14.76
N LEU A 722 -29.09 11.11 14.67
CA LEU A 722 -30.51 10.92 14.86
C LEU A 722 -31.10 10.20 13.63
N GLY A 723 -32.28 9.63 13.80
CA GLY A 723 -33.01 8.98 12.71
C GLY A 723 -34.49 8.77 13.04
N PRO A 724 -35.35 8.54 12.02
CA PRO A 724 -35.00 8.58 10.59
C PRO A 724 -34.59 9.99 10.14
N THR A 725 -33.77 10.09 9.09
CA THR A 725 -33.37 11.37 8.49
C THR A 725 -34.62 12.15 8.07
N LYS A 726 -34.64 13.46 8.28
CA LYS A 726 -35.80 14.32 8.01
C LYS A 726 -35.65 15.13 6.73
N ARG A 727 -34.42 15.44 6.35
CA ARG A 727 -34.03 16.28 5.19
C ARG A 727 -33.07 15.50 4.29
N THR A 728 -32.66 16.10 3.17
CA THR A 728 -31.49 15.60 2.44
C THR A 728 -30.24 16.03 3.20
N ARG A 729 -29.36 15.07 3.52
CA ARG A 729 -28.11 15.33 4.23
C ARG A 729 -26.95 14.60 3.56
N ARG A 730 -26.10 15.35 2.88
CA ARG A 730 -24.88 14.86 2.24
C ARG A 730 -23.65 15.29 3.03
N THR A 731 -22.80 14.33 3.37
CA THR A 731 -21.57 14.58 4.12
C THR A 731 -20.41 13.77 3.58
N MET A 732 -19.21 14.34 3.61
CA MET A 732 -17.97 13.64 3.30
C MET A 732 -17.09 13.49 4.54
N LEU A 733 -16.26 12.44 4.57
CA LEU A 733 -15.47 12.04 5.73
C LEU A 733 -13.96 12.05 5.39
N PRO A 734 -13.32 13.25 5.33
CA PRO A 734 -11.90 13.38 5.04
C PRO A 734 -11.05 13.11 6.28
N TRP A 735 -10.95 11.85 6.71
CA TRP A 735 -10.12 11.52 7.88
C TRP A 735 -8.65 11.50 7.50
N TYR A 736 -7.80 12.17 8.28
CA TYR A 736 -6.36 12.00 8.21
C TYR A 736 -5.87 11.12 9.36
N VAL A 737 -5.08 10.10 9.00
CA VAL A 737 -4.35 9.25 9.93
C VAL A 737 -2.88 9.67 9.99
N GLY A 738 -2.31 9.70 11.18
CA GLY A 738 -0.89 9.94 11.40
C GLY A 738 -0.04 8.75 10.96
N LEU A 739 1.10 9.02 10.34
CA LEU A 739 2.17 8.06 10.15
C LEU A 739 3.06 8.00 11.40
N GLN A 740 3.50 6.80 11.77
CA GLN A 740 4.51 6.61 12.81
C GLN A 740 5.90 7.02 12.32
N ALA A 741 6.90 6.96 13.21
CA ALA A 741 8.28 7.36 12.91
C ALA A 741 8.97 6.56 11.79
N ASP A 742 8.41 5.43 11.38
CA ASP A 742 8.87 4.65 10.23
C ASP A 742 8.34 5.16 8.89
N MET A 743 7.42 6.13 8.91
CA MET A 743 6.78 6.71 7.73
C MET A 743 6.08 5.65 6.86
N GLU A 744 5.62 4.57 7.50
CA GLU A 744 4.99 3.41 6.84
C GLU A 744 3.86 2.81 7.68
N THR A 745 4.05 2.63 8.99
CA THR A 745 3.00 2.13 9.88
C THR A 745 2.05 3.28 10.24
N LEU A 746 0.74 3.06 10.16
CA LEU A 746 -0.28 4.05 10.55
C LEU A 746 -0.40 4.15 12.08
N GLU A 747 -0.95 5.26 12.60
CA GLU A 747 -1.18 5.48 14.03
C GLU A 747 -2.22 4.53 14.65
N VAL A 748 -2.95 3.79 13.82
CA VAL A 748 -3.67 2.60 14.26
C VAL A 748 -3.05 1.48 13.45
N ALA A 749 -2.12 0.73 14.04
CA ALA A 749 -1.35 -0.27 13.29
C ALA A 749 -2.25 -1.32 12.61
N GLU A 750 -3.43 -1.62 13.17
CA GLU A 750 -4.40 -2.51 12.52
C GLU A 750 -5.12 -1.90 11.30
N SER A 751 -5.03 -0.60 11.02
CA SER A 751 -5.72 0.02 9.87
C SER A 751 -4.96 -0.06 8.54
N GLY A 752 -3.73 -0.60 8.55
CA GLY A 752 -2.90 -0.81 7.36
C GLY A 752 -1.58 -0.05 7.41
N THR A 753 -1.07 0.29 6.22
CA THR A 753 0.20 0.97 5.97
C THR A 753 0.05 2.17 5.04
N TRP A 754 1.10 3.00 4.96
CA TRP A 754 1.24 4.01 3.92
C TRP A 754 1.14 3.40 2.52
N SER A 755 1.76 2.24 2.27
CA SER A 755 1.72 1.54 0.98
C SER A 755 0.30 1.06 0.60
N ASP A 756 -0.51 0.64 1.58
CA ASP A 756 -1.92 0.29 1.36
C ASP A 756 -2.74 1.53 0.91
N LEU A 757 -2.54 2.66 1.59
CA LEU A 757 -3.23 3.92 1.25
C LEU A 757 -2.72 4.53 -0.06
N SER A 758 -1.42 4.43 -0.35
CA SER A 758 -0.81 4.83 -1.62
C SER A 758 -1.43 4.07 -2.79
N THR A 759 -1.61 2.76 -2.63
CA THR A 759 -2.30 1.89 -3.60
C THR A 759 -3.76 2.28 -3.74
N ALA A 760 -4.48 2.50 -2.64
CA ALA A 760 -5.89 2.88 -2.68
C ALA A 760 -6.16 4.23 -3.38
N HIS A 761 -5.30 5.24 -3.19
CA HIS A 761 -5.43 6.55 -3.87
C HIS A 761 -4.92 6.55 -5.31
N ARG A 762 -3.87 5.77 -5.63
CA ARG A 762 -3.37 5.63 -7.02
C ARG A 762 -4.37 4.89 -7.89
N ASP A 763 -4.91 3.78 -7.40
CA ASP A 763 -5.78 2.89 -8.17
C ASP A 763 -7.27 3.25 -8.01
N LEU A 764 -7.59 4.32 -7.26
CA LEU A 764 -8.94 4.82 -6.97
C LEU A 764 -9.90 3.74 -6.40
N ILE A 765 -9.36 2.82 -5.59
CA ILE A 765 -10.09 1.73 -4.91
C ILE A 765 -10.25 1.97 -3.40
N ALA A 766 -11.08 1.18 -2.74
CA ALA A 766 -11.16 1.17 -1.28
C ALA A 766 -9.82 0.70 -0.65
N ALA A 767 -9.47 1.27 0.50
CA ALA A 767 -8.42 0.72 1.34
C ALA A 767 -8.81 -0.72 1.80
N PRO A 768 -7.84 -1.63 2.01
CA PRO A 768 -8.13 -3.03 2.33
C PRO A 768 -8.80 -3.25 3.70
N LEU A 769 -8.73 -2.25 4.58
CA LEU A 769 -9.29 -2.23 5.93
C LEU A 769 -10.01 -0.90 6.17
N SER A 770 -10.63 -0.75 7.34
CA SER A 770 -11.17 0.50 7.85
C SER A 770 -10.14 1.25 8.71
N PRO A 771 -10.34 2.56 8.97
CA PRO A 771 -9.50 3.35 9.89
C PRO A 771 -9.35 2.75 11.30
N SER A 772 -10.33 1.98 11.78
CA SER A 772 -10.29 1.28 13.08
C SER A 772 -9.57 -0.08 13.03
N GLY A 773 -9.30 -0.60 11.83
CA GLY A 773 -8.70 -1.92 11.57
C GLY A 773 -9.69 -3.05 11.27
N LEU A 774 -10.95 -2.74 10.92
CA LEU A 774 -11.94 -3.75 10.51
C LEU A 774 -11.82 -4.08 9.02
N ALA A 775 -12.18 -5.30 8.62
CA ALA A 775 -12.43 -5.59 7.21
C ALA A 775 -13.67 -4.83 6.69
N ASN A 776 -13.68 -4.51 5.40
CA ASN A 776 -14.83 -3.86 4.74
C ASN A 776 -16.03 -4.82 4.73
N ARG A 777 -17.11 -4.47 5.44
CA ARG A 777 -18.26 -5.37 5.71
C ARG A 777 -19.37 -5.40 4.65
N TYR A 778 -19.30 -4.54 3.63
CA TYR A 778 -20.44 -4.24 2.74
C TYR A 778 -20.13 -4.55 1.27
N ASP A 779 -19.45 -5.66 1.04
CA ASP A 779 -18.75 -6.03 -0.20
C ASP A 779 -17.71 -4.99 -0.64
N THR A 780 -16.45 -5.41 -0.71
CA THR A 780 -15.38 -4.51 -1.18
C THR A 780 -15.51 -4.38 -2.69
N ILE A 781 -15.79 -3.18 -3.21
CA ILE A 781 -15.74 -2.93 -4.66
C ILE A 781 -14.26 -3.11 -5.08
N PRO A 782 -13.91 -4.13 -5.88
CA PRO A 782 -12.51 -4.50 -6.10
C PRO A 782 -11.86 -3.72 -7.24
N PHE A 783 -12.57 -2.75 -7.82
CA PHE A 783 -12.15 -1.90 -8.93
C PHE A 783 -12.62 -0.45 -8.70
N ALA A 784 -11.96 0.51 -9.33
CA ALA A 784 -12.37 1.92 -9.30
C ALA A 784 -13.73 2.13 -9.95
N PHE A 785 -14.52 3.11 -9.50
CA PHE A 785 -15.71 3.50 -10.25
C PHE A 785 -15.31 3.87 -11.70
N PRO A 786 -15.94 3.31 -12.75
CA PRO A 786 -15.35 3.35 -14.10
C PRO A 786 -15.13 4.73 -14.71
N ALA A 787 -15.84 5.76 -14.21
CA ALA A 787 -15.66 7.15 -14.63
C ALA A 787 -14.94 8.03 -13.58
N ALA A 788 -14.34 7.45 -12.54
CA ALA A 788 -13.49 8.19 -11.62
C ALA A 788 -12.19 8.61 -12.34
N VAL A 789 -11.85 9.90 -12.21
CA VAL A 789 -10.65 10.51 -12.81
C VAL A 789 -9.70 10.94 -11.70
N GLU A 790 -8.40 10.76 -11.92
CA GLU A 790 -7.38 11.16 -10.95
C GLU A 790 -7.20 12.69 -10.91
N LEU A 791 -7.36 13.30 -9.73
CA LEU A 791 -7.02 14.70 -9.48
C LEU A 791 -5.60 14.79 -8.89
N ASN A 792 -4.63 15.09 -9.73
CA ASN A 792 -3.20 15.18 -9.39
C ASN A 792 -2.65 16.61 -9.51
N GLY A 793 -1.36 16.79 -9.24
CA GLY A 793 -0.63 18.03 -9.57
C GLY A 793 -0.95 19.27 -8.73
N LEU A 794 -1.76 19.19 -7.68
CA LEU A 794 -2.18 20.36 -6.88
C LEU A 794 -1.03 21.00 -6.07
N GLY A 795 -0.13 20.19 -5.50
CA GLY A 795 1.03 20.63 -4.71
C GLY A 795 1.76 19.44 -4.06
N ALA A 796 2.98 19.64 -3.56
CA ALA A 796 3.75 18.56 -2.94
C ALA A 796 3.11 18.07 -1.64
N ILE A 797 2.51 18.96 -0.84
CA ILE A 797 1.74 18.59 0.34
C ILE A 797 0.47 17.82 -0.05
N SER A 798 -0.25 18.27 -1.08
CA SER A 798 -1.44 17.59 -1.60
C SER A 798 -1.11 16.15 -2.03
N ASP A 799 -0.05 15.96 -2.83
CA ASP A 799 0.44 14.63 -3.22
C ASP A 799 0.79 13.75 -2.01
N ALA A 800 1.30 14.35 -0.92
CA ALA A 800 1.64 13.61 0.30
C ALA A 800 0.39 13.23 1.11
N LEU A 801 -0.61 14.11 1.18
CA LEU A 801 -1.89 13.87 1.85
C LEU A 801 -2.68 12.72 1.21
N VAL A 802 -2.51 12.46 -0.09
CA VAL A 802 -3.08 11.28 -0.77
C VAL A 802 -2.04 10.17 -1.05
N ALA A 803 -0.95 10.12 -0.27
CA ALA A 803 0.08 9.08 -0.34
C ALA A 803 0.70 8.80 -1.73
N ARG A 804 0.67 9.77 -2.66
CA ARG A 804 1.48 9.74 -3.89
C ARG A 804 2.93 10.16 -3.63
N ARG A 805 3.17 10.91 -2.55
CA ARG A 805 4.51 11.38 -2.13
C ARG A 805 4.72 11.08 -0.64
N ARG A 806 5.96 10.80 -0.24
CA ARG A 806 6.32 10.69 1.20
C ARG A 806 6.53 12.09 1.78
N HIS A 807 6.12 12.31 3.02
CA HIS A 807 6.34 13.63 3.66
C HIS A 807 7.83 13.93 3.95
N ASP A 808 8.71 12.94 3.84
CA ASP A 808 10.17 13.09 3.97
C ASP A 808 10.86 13.75 2.76
N LYS A 809 10.10 14.10 1.70
CA LYS A 809 10.67 14.70 0.48
C LYS A 809 10.84 16.22 0.62
N PRO A 810 11.98 16.82 0.18
CA PRO A 810 12.27 18.24 0.36
C PRO A 810 11.16 19.20 -0.10
N ALA A 811 10.49 18.91 -1.21
CA ALA A 811 9.36 19.72 -1.69
C ALA A 811 8.18 19.74 -0.69
N VAL A 812 7.89 18.61 -0.04
CA VAL A 812 6.84 18.53 0.99
C VAL A 812 7.27 19.26 2.26
N ILE A 813 8.53 19.15 2.66
CA ILE A 813 9.09 19.88 3.81
C ILE A 813 9.06 21.40 3.58
N SER A 814 9.35 21.85 2.35
CA SER A 814 9.24 23.26 1.96
C SER A 814 7.81 23.79 2.10
N GLU A 815 6.84 23.11 1.50
CA GLU A 815 5.42 23.51 1.61
C GLU A 815 4.91 23.43 3.06
N LYS A 816 5.27 22.38 3.81
CA LYS A 816 5.01 22.30 5.27
C LYS A 816 5.57 23.49 6.04
N THR A 817 6.77 23.94 5.70
CA THR A 817 7.41 25.09 6.35
C THR A 817 6.59 26.36 6.11
N ILE A 818 6.16 26.61 4.88
CA ILE A 818 5.28 27.75 4.55
C ILE A 818 3.96 27.63 5.32
N ILE A 819 3.24 26.51 5.19
CA ILE A 819 1.86 26.42 5.66
C ILE A 819 1.71 26.17 7.17
N LEU A 820 2.75 25.70 7.88
CA LEU A 820 2.71 25.51 9.34
C LEU A 820 3.60 26.50 10.13
N LYS A 821 4.69 27.01 9.56
CA LYS A 821 5.66 27.89 10.24
C LYS A 821 5.86 29.27 9.61
N GLY A 822 5.46 29.45 8.35
CA GLY A 822 5.43 30.77 7.69
C GLY A 822 4.41 31.71 8.33
N THR A 823 4.43 32.98 7.93
CA THR A 823 3.49 33.98 8.44
C THR A 823 2.05 33.72 7.98
N ALA A 824 1.07 34.39 8.59
CA ALA A 824 -0.33 34.29 8.19
C ALA A 824 -0.53 34.67 6.71
N GLU A 825 0.16 35.71 6.23
CA GLU A 825 0.08 36.19 4.84
C GLU A 825 0.69 35.17 3.86
N GLN A 826 1.83 34.57 4.21
CA GLN A 826 2.44 33.49 3.40
C GLN A 826 1.50 32.28 3.30
N ARG A 827 0.84 31.92 4.41
CA ARG A 827 -0.15 30.83 4.49
C ARG A 827 -1.37 31.13 3.63
N GLN A 828 -1.94 32.33 3.79
CA GLN A 828 -3.13 32.78 3.06
C GLN A 828 -2.86 32.86 1.55
N GLN A 829 -1.72 33.41 1.13
CA GLN A 829 -1.32 33.48 -0.27
C GLN A 829 -1.15 32.08 -0.88
N PHE A 830 -0.50 31.16 -0.17
CA PHE A 830 -0.36 29.76 -0.61
C PHE A 830 -1.73 29.10 -0.80
N ILE A 831 -2.62 29.22 0.18
CA ILE A 831 -3.98 28.65 0.15
C ILE A 831 -4.81 29.27 -0.98
N ALA A 832 -4.75 30.59 -1.19
CA ALA A 832 -5.52 31.27 -2.23
C ALA A 832 -5.11 30.80 -3.65
N VAL A 833 -3.79 30.75 -3.92
CA VAL A 833 -3.26 30.24 -5.20
C VAL A 833 -3.63 28.76 -5.39
N TRP A 834 -3.50 27.95 -4.35
CA TRP A 834 -3.88 26.54 -4.37
C TRP A 834 -5.38 26.35 -4.68
N ARG A 835 -6.26 27.12 -4.04
CA ARG A 835 -7.73 27.02 -4.22
C ARG A 835 -8.15 27.41 -5.64
N GLN A 836 -7.58 28.47 -6.21
CA GLN A 836 -7.88 28.85 -7.59
C GLN A 836 -7.44 27.76 -8.60
N LYS A 837 -6.26 27.18 -8.38
CA LYS A 837 -5.75 26.05 -9.19
C LYS A 837 -6.65 24.82 -9.05
N ALA A 838 -7.04 24.47 -7.82
CA ALA A 838 -7.93 23.36 -7.53
C ALA A 838 -9.31 23.54 -8.19
N THR A 839 -9.91 24.73 -8.15
CA THR A 839 -11.16 25.03 -8.88
C THR A 839 -11.01 24.79 -10.37
N ASN A 840 -9.92 25.26 -10.98
CA ASN A 840 -9.70 25.08 -12.41
C ASN A 840 -9.59 23.59 -12.77
N MET A 841 -8.74 22.85 -12.07
CA MET A 841 -8.50 21.43 -12.33
C MET A 841 -9.71 20.53 -12.04
N VAL A 842 -10.50 20.81 -11.00
CA VAL A 842 -11.72 20.05 -10.69
C VAL A 842 -12.80 20.27 -11.76
N CYS A 843 -13.02 21.51 -12.19
CA CYS A 843 -14.01 21.80 -13.24
C CYS A 843 -13.60 21.18 -14.59
N GLU A 844 -12.32 21.20 -14.94
CA GLU A 844 -11.79 20.55 -16.16
C GLU A 844 -11.90 19.02 -16.08
N ALA A 845 -11.45 18.40 -14.99
CA ALA A 845 -11.54 16.96 -14.79
C ALA A 845 -13.00 16.46 -14.78
N PHE A 846 -13.96 17.29 -14.36
CA PHE A 846 -15.36 16.88 -14.32
C PHE A 846 -16.01 16.73 -15.70
N GLU A 847 -15.59 17.50 -16.71
CA GLU A 847 -16.06 17.26 -18.08
C GLU A 847 -15.52 15.91 -18.62
N MET A 848 -14.30 15.50 -18.21
CA MET A 848 -13.79 14.16 -18.49
C MET A 848 -14.58 13.06 -17.75
N VAL A 849 -14.94 13.26 -16.48
CA VAL A 849 -15.85 12.34 -15.75
C VAL A 849 -17.16 12.17 -16.52
N LYS A 850 -17.77 13.26 -16.99
CA LYS A 850 -19.00 13.22 -17.82
C LYS A 850 -18.80 12.43 -19.10
N GLU A 851 -17.75 12.72 -19.87
CA GLU A 851 -17.45 12.02 -21.12
C GLU A 851 -17.26 10.51 -20.90
N VAL A 852 -16.45 10.12 -19.91
CA VAL A 852 -16.16 8.72 -19.62
C VAL A 852 -17.40 7.99 -19.11
N GLU A 853 -18.22 8.62 -18.26
CA GLU A 853 -19.48 8.03 -17.77
C GLU A 853 -20.48 7.82 -18.91
N MET A 854 -20.69 8.82 -19.77
CA MET A 854 -21.56 8.69 -20.95
C MET A 854 -21.07 7.58 -21.90
N ARG A 855 -19.76 7.49 -22.13
CA ARG A 855 -19.15 6.49 -23.02
C ARG A 855 -19.24 5.07 -22.47
N LEU A 856 -19.00 4.86 -21.17
CA LEU A 856 -18.96 3.52 -20.58
C LEU A 856 -20.33 2.95 -20.23
N PHE A 857 -21.30 3.80 -19.88
CA PHE A 857 -22.65 3.36 -19.52
C PHE A 857 -23.69 3.52 -20.64
N GLY A 858 -23.39 4.25 -21.73
CA GLY A 858 -24.28 4.37 -22.89
C GLY A 858 -25.68 4.88 -22.53
N GLU A 859 -26.74 4.17 -22.93
CA GLU A 859 -28.13 4.54 -22.60
C GLU A 859 -28.48 4.45 -21.09
N LYS A 860 -27.63 3.79 -20.30
CA LYS A 860 -27.74 3.71 -18.83
C LYS A 860 -27.07 4.90 -18.13
N SER A 861 -26.25 5.68 -18.83
CA SER A 861 -25.52 6.84 -18.29
C SER A 861 -26.43 7.81 -17.55
N PHE A 862 -25.98 8.25 -16.37
CA PHE A 862 -26.63 9.30 -15.61
C PHE A 862 -26.75 10.60 -16.43
N PHE A 863 -25.67 11.04 -17.08
CA PHE A 863 -25.67 12.31 -17.82
C PHE A 863 -26.49 12.25 -19.11
N VAL A 864 -26.44 11.13 -19.87
CA VAL A 864 -27.33 10.92 -21.03
C VAL A 864 -28.79 11.00 -20.59
N ARG A 865 -29.17 10.24 -19.56
CA ARG A 865 -30.56 10.16 -19.09
C ARG A 865 -31.05 11.49 -18.52
N LYS A 866 -30.22 12.19 -17.74
CA LYS A 866 -30.47 13.55 -17.24
C LYS A 866 -30.72 14.54 -18.39
N SER A 867 -29.91 14.49 -19.46
CA SER A 867 -30.10 15.38 -20.64
C SER A 867 -31.40 15.11 -21.40
N LEU A 868 -31.90 13.87 -21.38
CA LEU A 868 -33.16 13.45 -22.01
C LEU A 868 -34.39 13.59 -21.10
N GLY A 869 -34.22 14.05 -19.84
CA GLY A 869 -35.30 14.13 -18.86
C GLY A 869 -35.81 12.76 -18.38
N LEU A 870 -35.01 11.71 -18.52
CA LEU A 870 -35.33 10.34 -18.11
C LEU A 870 -34.95 10.09 -16.64
N PRO A 871 -35.70 9.25 -15.90
CA PRO A 871 -35.31 8.83 -14.55
C PRO A 871 -34.00 8.00 -14.60
N PRO A 872 -33.29 7.84 -13.47
CA PRO A 872 -32.17 6.91 -13.34
C PRO A 872 -32.49 5.51 -13.89
N THR A 873 -31.47 4.78 -14.33
CA THR A 873 -31.66 3.39 -14.77
C THR A 873 -32.10 2.52 -13.59
N VAL A 874 -32.88 1.48 -13.88
CA VAL A 874 -33.07 0.38 -12.93
C VAL A 874 -31.71 -0.33 -12.78
N PRO A 875 -31.32 -0.81 -11.58
CA PRO A 875 -30.15 -1.66 -11.43
C PRO A 875 -30.22 -2.85 -12.38
N ASP A 876 -29.05 -3.27 -12.88
CA ASP A 876 -28.98 -4.52 -13.64
C ASP A 876 -29.33 -5.70 -12.72
N ASP A 877 -30.16 -6.61 -13.24
CA ASP A 877 -30.44 -7.88 -12.57
C ASP A 877 -29.11 -8.62 -12.36
N ASP A 878 -28.90 -9.15 -11.16
CA ASP A 878 -27.77 -10.05 -10.88
C ASP A 878 -27.91 -11.25 -11.84
N PRO A 879 -26.90 -11.60 -12.65
CA PRO A 879 -26.98 -12.77 -13.52
C PRO A 879 -27.41 -14.00 -12.72
N ASP A 880 -28.54 -14.58 -13.12
CA ASP A 880 -29.29 -15.56 -12.34
C ASP A 880 -28.37 -16.61 -11.68
N PRO A 881 -28.38 -16.76 -10.35
CA PRO A 881 -27.52 -17.71 -9.63
C PRO A 881 -27.80 -19.19 -9.98
N GLY A 882 -28.70 -19.48 -10.93
CA GLY A 882 -28.73 -20.73 -11.69
C GLY A 882 -27.44 -21.10 -12.43
N SER A 883 -26.43 -20.22 -12.53
CA SER A 883 -25.06 -20.65 -12.83
C SER A 883 -24.40 -21.27 -11.59
N PRO A 884 -23.92 -22.53 -11.64
CA PRO A 884 -23.47 -23.25 -10.44
C PRO A 884 -22.13 -22.69 -9.92
N THR A 885 -22.21 -21.77 -8.96
CA THR A 885 -21.06 -21.29 -8.17
C THR A 885 -20.93 -22.10 -6.89
N ALA A 886 -19.71 -22.53 -6.59
CA ALA A 886 -19.42 -23.39 -5.46
C ALA A 886 -19.44 -22.62 -4.12
N ASP A 887 -20.01 -23.28 -3.11
CA ASP A 887 -19.86 -23.10 -1.67
C ASP A 887 -19.93 -21.68 -1.09
N GLY A 888 -21.09 -21.39 -0.49
CA GLY A 888 -21.36 -20.12 0.19
C GLY A 888 -20.69 -20.01 1.56
N TYR A 889 -19.97 -18.90 1.77
CA TYR A 889 -19.74 -18.30 3.07
C TYR A 889 -19.92 -16.78 2.97
N ILE A 890 -21.06 -16.26 3.45
CA ILE A 890 -21.27 -14.82 3.68
C ILE A 890 -21.57 -14.64 5.16
N HIS A 891 -20.70 -13.90 5.86
CA HIS A 891 -20.82 -13.69 7.29
C HIS A 891 -22.05 -12.83 7.64
N GLY A 892 -22.85 -13.28 8.60
CA GLY A 892 -24.15 -12.71 8.92
C GLY A 892 -24.12 -11.34 9.60
N PHE A 893 -25.24 -10.64 9.44
CA PHE A 893 -25.73 -9.66 10.40
C PHE A 893 -26.96 -10.27 11.08
N GLU A 894 -26.91 -10.40 12.41
CA GLU A 894 -28.14 -10.40 13.20
C GLU A 894 -28.59 -8.95 13.36
N GLU A 895 -29.82 -8.67 12.97
CA GLU A 895 -30.50 -7.43 13.33
C GLU A 895 -31.21 -7.63 14.67
N PRO A 896 -31.34 -6.61 15.53
CA PRO A 896 -32.27 -6.67 16.65
C PRO A 896 -33.67 -6.96 16.13
N THR A 897 -34.41 -7.85 16.78
CA THR A 897 -35.79 -8.17 16.39
C THR A 897 -36.66 -6.91 16.39
N PRO A 898 -37.59 -6.74 15.41
CA PRO A 898 -38.39 -5.52 15.28
C PRO A 898 -39.26 -5.14 16.48
N ASP A 899 -39.49 -6.07 17.41
CA ASP A 899 -40.40 -5.91 18.55
C ASP A 899 -39.92 -4.89 19.61
N GLY A 900 -38.70 -4.35 19.48
CA GLY A 900 -38.14 -3.36 20.40
C GLY A 900 -38.39 -1.88 20.08
N LEU A 901 -39.12 -1.53 19.01
CA LEU A 901 -39.27 -0.13 18.56
C LEU A 901 -40.71 0.32 18.21
N SER A 902 -41.73 -0.34 18.77
CA SER A 902 -43.12 0.13 18.65
C SER A 902 -43.92 0.00 19.95
N LYS A 903 -43.57 0.80 20.95
CA LYS A 903 -44.46 1.36 21.99
C LYS A 903 -43.71 2.29 22.94
N GLU A 904 -43.66 3.57 22.58
CA GLU A 904 -43.63 4.74 23.46
C GLU A 904 -44.16 5.94 22.67
#